data_AF-A0A7Y3DIW5-F1
#
_entry.id   AF-A0A7Y3DIW5-F1
#
_cell.length_a   1.000
_cell.length_b   1.000
_cell.length_c   1.000
_cell.angle_alpha   90.00
_cell.angle_beta   90.00
_cell.angle_gamma   90.00
#
_symmetry.space_group_name_H-M   'P 1'
#
loop_
_entity.id
_entity.type
_entity.pdbx_description
1 polymer ?
#
loop_
_entity_poly.entity_id
_entity_poly.type
_entity_poly.pdbx_seq_one_letter_code
_entity_poly.pdbx_strand_id
1 'polypeptide(L)'
;MTMRLRSLRSWPRPGVPSGADARSDEARATRRIHRWVGVAFYVASFVILRDVLFAIPSILAGDAVINGDELVPFFNPTTQLFDQARGEFSPLTNGFEFRVRYSFLTTWLRHYKVLPFAILLVLPTIFWSVYLTVSRFVSSVFRRLSPVSVALAAAFPTALIYLIATYAKVTHFYTLLVGLALMTMAVLLMLYGLLFATDRWVRYVVGACLIILFNPAVHYVVLFAVFWAVAGVTLALGELARWIRRGGPGRLHRLPGRLRRIGRSPYRARLVRRAIRGTILGRGAVAGLLFLVITLIPYALFVKFLALRGVENLAVTVPGDYYFIRDASVSWLHVLSWDLAGIMDKILFGDYLAKVPRYPNVVYSLLLLAPLVLRPMRRTLLVDRSHRQLFGVWYATVGFAVWATIGYAEPQWFPTFHRSMAAVARVTEGTPLGGIALDVSSTVVQVLRFPHRFQLILFVLAPVIMTLTLAWSIDTLHRRWMANDAGRSLPQRTSMLLRGAATLWVAAVFFIPFWSNAPYRDVYGSGNFGDFLAPFPVMDLQELKQELLALPEGKTVVLPPTETAKLVTDSNGVDHKFNDKFFIYYLDEPSFYYGLTGEADNKFEFFLILRGLYYQQDWWINPARDIGIRYLVVNNNLRDNRGVGAEYLPNVESYIGPALERQEQLGFVELRFENDTYRLYELTDRARVDRETLLVDSSWSEYLDLVFDRLELSRCYDFEYLPYYEPDGTAEPALLLSADPVSAALDLYAVEQTNSFYRPSSKGFAFNPDVVTSAYYQSPMFRLFLFLSNTRWNRTEIITPGLFGTLRGSFVAVPRATRLTVPVSVSEPGTYRVLLRGAATANDLEIGAPTLDFRSSLEARPVGDSLEFFTQDSVYTENRVPVATAQLSVEDLEDRIGENLVPVNVRFTYLDLGTVEAPVGGHTFTITKHDDNPLLVEGLVLIPESEFAALTLPAATAIVDDPARLECAARHDVFDSRDLAYVDPAANPEHENLSNEELLSLAAAGVTGLEPEDGGGFRYDWIVLVLTGGLLGGATLVVRSHSRPRNDEDSSTKETDPKGDTHD
;
A
#
# COMPACT_ATOMS: atom_id res chain seq x y z
N MET A 1 40.76 13.39 9.68
CA MET A 1 40.30 14.37 10.68
C MET A 1 39.50 13.63 11.77
N THR A 2 40.15 13.25 12.88
CA THR A 2 39.61 12.33 13.89
C THR A 2 38.64 13.01 14.86
N MET A 3 37.33 12.87 14.59
CA MET A 3 36.26 13.34 15.47
C MET A 3 35.97 12.29 16.56
N ARG A 4 36.34 12.59 17.81
CA ARG A 4 36.09 11.72 18.98
C ARG A 4 34.59 11.54 19.24
N LEU A 5 34.08 10.31 19.04
CA LEU A 5 32.77 9.79 19.47
C LEU A 5 32.59 9.80 21.01
N ARG A 6 32.46 10.99 21.62
CA ARG A 6 32.11 11.17 23.05
C ARG A 6 30.67 11.65 23.28
N SER A 7 29.87 11.92 22.25
CA SER A 7 28.61 12.68 22.36
C SER A 7 27.35 11.89 22.77
N LEU A 8 27.40 10.56 22.93
CA LEU A 8 26.23 9.75 23.38
C LEU A 8 26.21 9.44 24.89
N ARG A 9 27.15 9.97 25.68
CA ARG A 9 27.19 9.81 27.15
C ARG A 9 26.89 11.12 27.88
N SER A 10 25.63 11.56 27.95
CA SER A 10 25.13 12.32 29.12
C SER A 10 23.64 12.62 29.04
N TRP A 11 22.82 11.79 29.72
CA TRP A 11 21.60 12.29 30.37
C TRP A 11 22.01 13.01 31.67
N PRO A 12 21.40 14.15 32.06
CA PRO A 12 21.76 14.84 33.29
C PRO A 12 21.34 14.02 34.51
N ARG A 13 22.24 13.87 35.49
CA ARG A 13 21.91 13.37 36.84
C ARG A 13 21.51 14.57 37.71
N PRO A 14 20.30 14.63 38.29
CA PRO A 14 19.97 15.61 39.33
C PRO A 14 20.35 15.09 40.73
N GLY A 15 20.73 16.03 41.62
CA GLY A 15 21.32 15.80 42.94
C GLY A 15 20.51 14.94 43.93
N VAL A 16 21.21 14.33 44.89
CA VAL A 16 20.74 13.25 45.78
C VAL A 16 21.04 13.58 47.24
N PRO A 17 20.09 13.43 48.17
CA PRO A 17 20.36 13.18 49.59
C PRO A 17 20.34 11.66 49.92
N SER A 18 21.24 11.27 50.83
CA SER A 18 21.43 9.98 51.55
C SER A 18 20.64 8.74 51.10
N GLY A 19 21.24 7.98 50.17
CA GLY A 19 20.79 6.65 49.71
C GLY A 19 21.66 6.12 48.56
N ALA A 20 22.95 6.48 48.57
CA ALA A 20 23.84 6.42 47.41
C ALA A 20 24.23 4.98 46.99
N ASP A 21 24.38 4.07 47.95
CA ASP A 21 24.92 2.73 47.67
C ASP A 21 23.90 1.82 46.98
N ALA A 22 22.66 1.74 47.49
CA ALA A 22 21.60 0.89 46.92
C ALA A 22 21.22 1.28 45.48
N ARG A 23 21.17 2.59 45.16
CA ARG A 23 20.91 3.05 43.78
C ARG A 23 22.09 2.86 42.84
N SER A 24 23.32 2.88 43.37
CA SER A 24 24.51 2.58 42.57
C SER A 24 24.55 1.11 42.15
N ASP A 25 24.08 0.21 43.02
CA ASP A 25 23.98 -1.23 42.79
C ASP A 25 22.91 -1.57 41.77
N GLU A 26 21.70 -1.00 41.90
CA GLU A 26 20.65 -1.17 40.90
C GLU A 26 21.10 -0.65 39.53
N ALA A 27 21.78 0.50 39.47
CA ALA A 27 22.31 1.03 38.21
C ALA A 27 23.42 0.14 37.61
N ARG A 28 24.21 -0.56 38.44
CA ARG A 28 25.17 -1.58 37.97
C ARG A 28 24.44 -2.83 37.45
N ALA A 29 23.43 -3.31 38.18
CA ALA A 29 22.63 -4.46 37.81
C ALA A 29 21.87 -4.23 36.49
N THR A 30 21.18 -3.10 36.34
CA THR A 30 20.49 -2.72 35.10
C THR A 30 21.43 -2.70 33.89
N ARG A 31 22.65 -2.16 34.04
CA ARG A 31 23.65 -2.17 32.95
C ARG A 31 24.13 -3.57 32.57
N ARG A 32 24.23 -4.49 33.53
CA ARG A 32 24.53 -5.90 33.24
C ARG A 32 23.38 -6.57 32.50
N ILE A 33 22.14 -6.37 32.96
CA ILE A 33 20.93 -6.87 32.31
C ILE A 33 20.84 -6.38 30.86
N HIS A 34 21.07 -5.09 30.63
CA HIS A 34 21.07 -4.51 29.27
C HIS A 34 22.04 -5.20 28.30
N ARG A 35 23.20 -5.65 28.79
CA ARG A 35 24.19 -6.39 27.98
C ARG A 35 23.75 -7.83 27.75
N TRP A 36 23.30 -8.52 28.79
CA TRP A 36 22.85 -9.91 28.68
C TRP A 36 21.62 -10.05 27.79
N VAL A 37 20.66 -9.14 27.85
CA VAL A 37 19.51 -9.11 26.93
C VAL A 37 19.98 -8.90 25.49
N GLY A 38 20.95 -8.01 25.26
CA GLY A 38 21.57 -7.83 23.94
C GLY A 38 22.19 -9.13 23.43
N VAL A 39 23.06 -9.76 24.22
CA VAL A 39 23.66 -11.06 23.88
C VAL A 39 22.60 -12.12 23.59
N ALA A 40 21.55 -12.20 24.42
CA ALA A 40 20.46 -13.15 24.22
C ALA A 40 19.72 -12.93 22.88
N PHE A 41 19.48 -11.68 22.48
CA PHE A 41 18.89 -11.40 21.16
C PHE A 41 19.79 -11.82 20.00
N TYR A 42 21.11 -11.57 20.06
CA TYR A 42 22.03 -12.04 19.02
C TYR A 42 22.11 -13.57 18.96
N VAL A 43 22.23 -14.24 20.12
CA VAL A 43 22.27 -15.70 20.17
C VAL A 43 20.96 -16.30 19.65
N ALA A 44 19.81 -15.76 20.05
CA ALA A 44 18.51 -16.19 19.54
C ALA A 44 18.41 -15.99 18.03
N SER A 45 18.92 -14.87 17.49
CA SER A 45 18.95 -14.62 16.05
C SER A 45 19.72 -15.71 15.29
N PHE A 46 20.91 -16.10 15.78
CA PHE A 46 21.70 -17.17 15.14
C PHE A 46 21.03 -18.55 15.24
N VAL A 47 20.28 -18.82 16.30
CA VAL A 47 19.55 -20.10 16.45
C VAL A 47 18.31 -20.15 15.56
N ILE A 48 17.52 -19.07 15.53
CA ILE A 48 16.31 -18.97 14.72
C ILE A 48 16.66 -18.98 13.24
N LEU A 49 17.67 -18.20 12.83
CA LEU A 49 18.07 -18.02 11.42
C LEU A 49 19.29 -18.88 11.08
N ARG A 50 19.39 -20.08 11.67
CA ARG A 50 20.55 -20.95 11.49
C ARG A 50 20.72 -21.40 10.04
N ASP A 51 19.64 -21.55 9.29
CA ASP A 51 19.70 -21.96 7.88
C ASP A 51 20.36 -20.86 7.03
N VAL A 52 20.04 -19.59 7.31
CA VAL A 52 20.73 -18.42 6.73
C VAL A 52 22.21 -18.39 7.12
N LEU A 53 22.53 -18.71 8.39
CA LEU A 53 23.92 -18.77 8.87
C LEU A 53 24.73 -19.84 8.15
N PHE A 54 24.17 -21.04 7.96
CA PHE A 54 24.84 -22.15 7.28
C PHE A 54 24.92 -21.97 5.76
N ALA A 55 24.06 -21.14 5.16
CA ALA A 55 24.10 -20.80 3.74
C ALA A 55 25.20 -19.78 3.38
N ILE A 56 25.81 -19.07 4.35
CA ILE A 56 26.82 -18.03 4.06
C ILE A 56 27.95 -18.51 3.14
N PRO A 57 28.58 -19.70 3.34
CA PRO A 57 29.67 -20.14 2.49
C PRO A 57 29.27 -20.31 1.02
N SER A 58 28.13 -20.95 0.73
CA SER A 58 27.66 -21.14 -0.65
C SER A 58 27.26 -19.83 -1.32
N ILE A 59 26.68 -18.90 -0.56
CA ILE A 59 26.35 -17.56 -1.07
C ILE A 59 27.60 -16.75 -1.42
N LEU A 60 28.65 -16.86 -0.61
CA LEU A 60 29.92 -16.18 -0.87
C LEU A 60 30.68 -16.79 -2.05
N ALA A 61 30.58 -18.11 -2.23
CA ALA A 61 31.10 -18.82 -3.39
C ALA A 61 30.34 -18.44 -4.67
N GLY A 62 29.06 -18.06 -4.55
CA GLY A 62 28.19 -17.72 -5.67
C GLY A 62 27.31 -18.87 -6.14
N ASP A 63 27.34 -20.01 -5.45
CA ASP A 63 26.61 -21.24 -5.82
C ASP A 63 25.11 -21.17 -5.45
N ALA A 64 24.77 -20.29 -4.50
CA ALA A 64 23.39 -20.11 -4.05
C ALA A 64 23.09 -18.67 -3.65
N VAL A 65 21.80 -18.33 -3.56
CA VAL A 65 21.32 -17.02 -3.09
C VAL A 65 20.10 -17.19 -2.19
N ILE A 66 19.99 -16.38 -1.14
CA ILE A 66 18.74 -16.31 -0.36
C ILE A 66 17.82 -15.37 -1.10
N ASN A 67 16.76 -15.84 -1.74
CA ASN A 67 15.80 -14.96 -2.37
C ASN A 67 14.36 -15.28 -1.97
N GLY A 68 13.57 -14.22 -1.84
CA GLY A 68 12.15 -14.31 -1.59
C GLY A 68 11.47 -12.98 -1.84
N ASP A 69 10.52 -12.93 -2.78
CA ASP A 69 9.59 -11.86 -3.26
C ASP A 69 10.18 -10.44 -3.52
N GLU A 70 11.22 -10.01 -2.80
CA GLU A 70 11.89 -8.70 -2.88
C GLU A 70 13.32 -8.66 -2.26
N LEU A 71 13.83 -9.78 -1.74
CA LEU A 71 14.99 -9.78 -0.85
C LEU A 71 16.36 -9.55 -1.53
N VAL A 72 16.50 -9.76 -2.84
CA VAL A 72 17.81 -9.65 -3.52
C VAL A 72 17.79 -8.79 -4.78
N PRO A 73 18.51 -7.66 -4.79
CA PRO A 73 19.14 -7.10 -5.96
C PRO A 73 20.49 -7.79 -6.16
N PHE A 74 20.62 -8.47 -7.29
CA PHE A 74 21.88 -8.41 -8.04
C PHE A 74 22.13 -6.95 -8.36
N PHE A 75 23.39 -6.53 -8.33
CA PHE A 75 23.68 -5.12 -8.43
C PHE A 75 24.90 -4.85 -9.32
N ASN A 76 24.61 -4.30 -10.49
CA ASN A 76 25.54 -3.58 -11.33
C ASN A 76 25.58 -2.10 -10.87
N PRO A 77 26.70 -1.62 -10.28
CA PRO A 77 26.92 -0.24 -9.84
C PRO A 77 26.30 0.85 -10.68
N THR A 78 26.53 0.74 -11.98
CA THR A 78 26.21 1.76 -12.96
C THR A 78 24.72 1.72 -13.28
N THR A 79 24.26 0.63 -13.87
CA THR A 79 22.91 0.52 -14.46
C THR A 79 21.80 0.37 -13.42
N GLN A 80 22.08 -0.26 -12.28
CA GLN A 80 21.04 -0.66 -11.32
C GLN A 80 20.96 0.25 -10.07
N LEU A 81 21.79 1.30 -9.96
CA LEU A 81 21.77 2.24 -8.82
C LEU A 81 22.11 3.65 -9.24
N PHE A 82 23.24 3.88 -9.93
CA PHE A 82 23.61 5.26 -10.24
C PHE A 82 22.68 5.85 -11.30
N ASP A 83 22.42 5.11 -12.37
CA ASP A 83 21.54 5.56 -13.45
C ASP A 83 20.10 5.68 -12.93
N GLN A 84 19.64 4.67 -12.17
CA GLN A 84 18.33 4.72 -11.50
C GLN A 84 18.21 5.85 -10.47
N ALA A 85 19.27 6.16 -9.71
CA ALA A 85 19.29 7.27 -8.75
C ALA A 85 19.34 8.65 -9.43
N ARG A 86 19.93 8.76 -10.63
CA ARG A 86 19.85 9.97 -11.47
C ARG A 86 18.46 10.15 -12.09
N GLY A 87 17.71 9.06 -12.13
CA GLY A 87 16.38 8.98 -12.66
C GLY A 87 16.33 8.76 -14.16
N GLU A 88 17.36 8.10 -14.68
CA GLU A 88 17.45 7.69 -16.08
C GLU A 88 16.52 6.49 -16.33
N PHE A 89 16.11 6.34 -17.59
CA PHE A 89 15.34 5.20 -18.05
C PHE A 89 16.19 3.93 -17.92
N SER A 90 15.59 2.83 -17.46
CA SER A 90 16.29 1.55 -17.26
C SER A 90 15.94 0.59 -18.40
N PRO A 91 16.89 0.24 -19.28
CA PRO A 91 16.69 -0.80 -20.30
C PRO A 91 16.38 -2.17 -19.71
N LEU A 92 16.81 -2.43 -18.47
CA LEU A 92 16.55 -3.69 -17.77
C LEU A 92 15.06 -3.86 -17.43
N THR A 93 14.33 -2.78 -17.20
CA THR A 93 12.91 -2.85 -16.78
C THR A 93 11.97 -2.20 -17.79
N ASN A 94 12.52 -1.67 -18.90
CA ASN A 94 11.84 -0.82 -19.87
C ASN A 94 10.99 0.26 -19.17
N GLY A 95 11.58 1.01 -18.22
CA GLY A 95 10.83 1.99 -17.44
C GLY A 95 11.63 2.71 -16.35
N PHE A 96 10.96 3.60 -15.61
CA PHE A 96 11.61 4.39 -14.55
C PHE A 96 11.55 3.71 -13.17
N GLU A 97 12.72 3.37 -12.64
CA GLU A 97 12.83 2.71 -11.33
C GLU A 97 12.71 3.70 -10.16
N PHE A 98 11.50 3.77 -9.60
CA PHE A 98 11.19 4.66 -8.47
C PHE A 98 11.84 4.22 -7.14
N ARG A 99 11.89 2.91 -6.83
CA ARG A 99 12.23 2.42 -5.47
C ARG A 99 13.70 2.63 -5.08
N VAL A 100 14.63 2.60 -6.05
CA VAL A 100 16.07 2.72 -5.79
C VAL A 100 16.48 4.15 -5.41
N ARG A 101 15.69 5.16 -5.81
CA ARG A 101 15.95 6.59 -5.51
C ARG A 101 15.76 6.97 -4.05
N TYR A 102 14.97 6.21 -3.29
CA TYR A 102 14.54 6.60 -1.94
C TYR A 102 15.56 6.28 -0.85
N SER A 103 16.37 5.23 -1.01
CA SER A 103 17.28 4.83 0.07
C SER A 103 18.41 3.92 -0.40
N PHE A 104 19.62 4.50 -0.47
CA PHE A 104 20.85 3.74 -0.68
C PHE A 104 21.03 2.58 0.32
N LEU A 105 20.63 2.79 1.58
CA LEU A 105 20.71 1.76 2.62
C LEU A 105 19.87 0.53 2.24
N THR A 106 18.74 0.71 1.57
CA THR A 106 17.89 -0.40 1.16
C THR A 106 18.53 -1.22 0.05
N THR A 107 19.15 -0.58 -0.94
CA THR A 107 19.85 -1.29 -2.02
C THR A 107 21.03 -2.07 -1.45
N TRP A 108 21.81 -1.45 -0.55
CA TRP A 108 22.98 -2.10 0.05
C TRP A 108 22.64 -3.30 0.94
N LEU A 109 21.63 -3.18 1.81
CA LEU A 109 21.27 -4.27 2.73
C LEU A 109 20.62 -5.47 2.05
N ARG A 110 20.06 -5.28 0.86
CA ARG A 110 19.49 -6.39 0.08
C ARG A 110 20.52 -7.11 -0.79
N HIS A 111 21.66 -6.48 -1.12
CA HIS A 111 22.64 -7.08 -2.02
C HIS A 111 22.99 -8.51 -1.61
N TYR A 112 22.94 -9.47 -2.54
CA TYR A 112 22.90 -10.90 -2.21
C TYR A 112 24.03 -11.39 -1.28
N LYS A 113 25.25 -10.85 -1.43
CA LYS A 113 26.39 -11.18 -0.55
C LYS A 113 26.31 -10.54 0.84
N VAL A 114 25.60 -9.42 0.98
CA VAL A 114 25.43 -8.67 2.23
C VAL A 114 24.21 -9.15 2.99
N LEU A 115 23.14 -9.54 2.27
CA LEU A 115 21.85 -9.94 2.81
C LEU A 115 21.93 -10.93 3.99
N PRO A 116 22.64 -12.08 3.91
CA PRO A 116 22.66 -13.04 5.02
C PRO A 116 23.22 -12.41 6.31
N PHE A 117 24.25 -11.57 6.20
CA PHE A 117 24.79 -10.84 7.35
C PHE A 117 23.82 -9.76 7.84
N ALA A 118 23.14 -9.07 6.92
CA ALA A 118 22.16 -8.05 7.27
C ALA A 118 21.00 -8.65 8.07
N ILE A 119 20.43 -9.77 7.62
CA ILE A 119 19.36 -10.48 8.34
C ILE A 119 19.85 -10.88 9.75
N LEU A 120 21.04 -11.50 9.85
CA LEU A 120 21.57 -12.00 11.12
C LEU A 120 21.99 -10.91 12.12
N LEU A 121 22.43 -9.74 11.65
CA LEU A 121 22.99 -8.70 12.50
C LEU A 121 22.06 -7.51 12.71
N VAL A 122 21.32 -7.08 11.68
CA VAL A 122 20.45 -5.91 11.76
C VAL A 122 19.22 -6.21 12.61
N LEU A 123 18.57 -7.35 12.44
CA LEU A 123 17.39 -7.74 13.24
C LEU A 123 17.66 -7.70 14.75
N PRO A 124 18.66 -8.40 15.31
CA PRO A 124 18.92 -8.32 16.76
C PRO A 124 19.38 -6.92 17.21
N THR A 125 20.06 -6.16 16.34
CA THR A 125 20.43 -4.75 16.63
C THR A 125 19.18 -3.88 16.79
N ILE A 126 18.17 -4.07 15.95
CA ILE A 126 16.87 -3.38 16.03
C ILE A 126 16.20 -3.71 17.37
N PHE A 127 16.06 -4.99 17.70
CA PHE A 127 15.41 -5.46 18.93
C PHE A 127 16.11 -4.84 20.15
N TRP A 128 17.44 -4.91 20.18
CA TRP A 128 18.23 -4.38 21.29
C TRP A 128 18.10 -2.85 21.42
N SER A 129 18.14 -2.13 20.30
CA SER A 129 18.03 -0.66 20.30
C SER A 129 16.67 -0.16 20.80
N VAL A 130 15.59 -0.82 20.39
CA VAL A 130 14.23 -0.52 20.85
C VAL A 130 14.09 -0.86 22.33
N TYR A 131 14.54 -2.05 22.73
CA TYR A 131 14.56 -2.48 24.12
C TYR A 131 15.27 -1.46 25.02
N LEU A 132 16.47 -1.00 24.63
CA LEU A 132 17.22 0.00 25.38
C LEU A 132 16.46 1.32 25.48
N THR A 133 15.80 1.73 24.40
CA THR A 133 15.02 2.97 24.35
C THR A 133 13.81 2.89 25.26
N VAL A 134 13.03 1.81 25.18
CA VAL A 134 11.85 1.54 26.01
C VAL A 134 12.26 1.46 27.48
N SER A 135 13.27 0.65 27.80
CA SER A 135 13.77 0.47 29.17
C SER A 135 14.22 1.80 29.79
N ARG A 136 14.96 2.63 29.04
CA ARG A 136 15.41 3.95 29.50
C ARG A 136 14.25 4.93 29.67
N PHE A 137 13.35 4.98 28.70
CA PHE A 137 12.17 5.85 28.76
C PHE A 137 11.33 5.51 30.00
N VAL A 138 10.93 4.25 30.15
CA VAL A 138 10.09 3.79 31.26
C VAL A 138 10.78 4.02 32.60
N SER A 139 12.06 3.67 32.74
CA SER A 139 12.81 3.88 33.99
C SER A 139 12.95 5.37 34.35
N SER A 140 13.01 6.26 33.35
CA SER A 140 13.14 7.70 33.57
C SER A 140 11.84 8.38 33.97
N VAL A 141 10.71 7.90 33.42
CA VAL A 141 9.37 8.46 33.61
C VAL A 141 8.73 7.86 34.87
N PHE A 142 8.70 6.54 35.00
CA PHE A 142 7.97 5.84 36.06
C PHE A 142 8.87 5.44 37.23
N ARG A 143 9.26 6.42 38.04
CA ARG A 143 10.20 6.24 39.16
C ARG A 143 9.72 5.36 40.31
N ARG A 144 8.43 5.00 40.33
CA ARG A 144 7.84 4.08 41.32
C ARG A 144 8.05 2.61 40.99
N LEU A 145 8.43 2.32 39.74
CA LEU A 145 8.84 0.99 39.32
C LEU A 145 10.34 0.84 39.51
N SER A 146 10.79 -0.36 39.85
CA SER A 146 12.23 -0.62 39.95
C SER A 146 12.89 -0.62 38.56
N PRO A 147 14.04 0.07 38.39
CA PRO A 147 14.81 0.04 37.14
C PRO A 147 15.25 -1.37 36.72
N VAL A 148 15.44 -2.28 37.68
CA VAL A 148 15.80 -3.68 37.41
C VAL A 148 14.60 -4.44 36.83
N SER A 149 13.41 -4.29 37.43
CA SER A 149 12.19 -4.92 36.89
C SER A 149 11.82 -4.37 35.53
N VAL A 150 11.99 -3.06 35.31
CA VAL A 150 11.78 -2.45 33.99
C VAL A 150 12.78 -2.99 32.97
N ALA A 151 14.06 -3.13 33.34
CA ALA A 151 15.07 -3.68 32.44
C ALA A 151 14.82 -5.15 32.08
N LEU A 152 14.28 -5.96 33.01
CA LEU A 152 13.90 -7.34 32.72
C LEU A 152 12.61 -7.41 31.89
N ALA A 153 11.56 -6.71 32.34
CA ALA A 153 10.25 -6.70 31.71
C ALA A 153 10.29 -6.19 30.27
N ALA A 154 11.06 -5.14 29.97
CA ALA A 154 11.08 -4.52 28.65
C ALA A 154 11.55 -5.46 27.52
N ALA A 155 12.30 -6.51 27.86
CA ALA A 155 12.77 -7.47 26.88
C ALA A 155 11.61 -8.26 26.25
N PHE A 156 10.57 -8.62 27.02
CA PHE A 156 9.52 -9.52 26.55
C PHE A 156 8.55 -8.87 25.56
N PRO A 157 7.95 -7.69 25.84
CA PRO A 157 7.10 -7.02 24.86
C PRO A 157 7.86 -6.56 23.63
N THR A 158 9.13 -6.16 23.77
CA THR A 158 9.96 -5.81 22.61
C THR A 158 10.18 -7.05 21.74
N ALA A 159 10.57 -8.18 22.32
CA ALA A 159 10.75 -9.42 21.58
C ALA A 159 9.46 -9.87 20.91
N LEU A 160 8.33 -9.90 21.62
CA LEU A 160 7.02 -10.28 21.07
C LEU A 160 6.66 -9.47 19.82
N ILE A 161 6.66 -8.13 19.94
CA ILE A 161 6.22 -7.26 18.85
C ILE A 161 7.14 -7.39 17.63
N TYR A 162 8.45 -7.48 17.85
CA TYR A 162 9.38 -7.60 16.75
C TYR A 162 9.47 -9.03 16.19
N LEU A 163 9.11 -10.07 16.93
CA LEU A 163 8.87 -11.41 16.37
C LEU A 163 7.61 -11.40 15.49
N ILE A 164 6.50 -10.81 15.93
CA ILE A 164 5.32 -10.67 15.07
C ILE A 164 5.66 -9.86 13.80
N ALA A 165 6.39 -8.74 13.94
CA ALA A 165 6.79 -7.92 12.81
C ALA A 165 7.79 -8.62 11.88
N THR A 166 8.75 -9.39 12.42
CA THR A 166 9.71 -10.16 11.60
C THR A 166 8.99 -11.23 10.81
N TYR A 167 8.08 -11.98 11.45
CA TYR A 167 7.24 -12.95 10.76
C TYR A 167 6.46 -12.28 9.62
N ALA A 168 5.81 -11.15 9.86
CA ALA A 168 5.02 -10.52 8.81
C ALA A 168 5.87 -9.83 7.71
N LYS A 169 6.99 -9.19 8.06
CA LYS A 169 7.69 -8.21 7.21
C LYS A 169 9.19 -8.47 7.08
N VAL A 170 9.64 -9.73 7.17
CA VAL A 170 11.07 -10.09 7.00
C VAL A 170 11.62 -9.60 5.66
N THR A 171 10.82 -9.65 4.57
CA THR A 171 11.15 -9.11 3.25
C THR A 171 11.60 -7.65 3.28
N HIS A 172 10.99 -6.86 4.16
CA HIS A 172 11.16 -5.42 4.23
C HIS A 172 11.83 -4.98 5.54
N PHE A 173 12.69 -5.82 6.13
CA PHE A 173 13.27 -5.54 7.45
C PHE A 173 14.04 -4.21 7.51
N TYR A 174 14.71 -3.82 6.42
CA TYR A 174 15.49 -2.57 6.30
C TYR A 174 14.63 -1.30 6.20
N THR A 175 13.37 -1.40 5.76
CA THR A 175 12.45 -0.26 5.64
C THR A 175 11.39 -0.27 6.72
N LEU A 176 10.69 -1.40 6.89
CA LEU A 176 9.59 -1.54 7.82
C LEU A 176 10.07 -1.79 9.25
N LEU A 177 10.94 -2.77 9.52
CA LEU A 177 11.37 -3.05 10.90
C LEU A 177 12.32 -1.97 11.45
N VAL A 178 13.31 -1.54 10.67
CA VAL A 178 14.16 -0.39 11.03
C VAL A 178 13.30 0.85 11.19
N GLY A 179 12.40 1.12 10.25
CA GLY A 179 11.52 2.29 10.31
C GLY A 179 10.59 2.28 11.53
N LEU A 180 10.03 1.12 11.90
CA LEU A 180 9.24 0.94 13.12
C LEU A 180 10.06 1.28 14.36
N ALA A 181 11.31 0.81 14.44
CA ALA A 181 12.19 1.08 15.56
C ALA A 181 12.58 2.55 15.67
N LEU A 182 12.91 3.19 14.56
CA LEU A 182 13.18 4.63 14.51
C LEU A 182 11.93 5.43 14.91
N MET A 183 10.74 5.03 14.45
CA MET A 183 9.48 5.65 14.87
C MET A 183 9.26 5.49 16.38
N THR A 184 9.49 4.31 16.96
CA THR A 184 9.43 4.11 18.42
C THR A 184 10.38 5.05 19.16
N MET A 185 11.62 5.19 18.69
CA MET A 185 12.59 6.11 19.29
C MET A 185 12.13 7.57 19.20
N ALA A 186 11.67 8.00 18.04
CA ALA A 186 11.20 9.36 17.82
C ALA A 186 9.97 9.70 18.67
N VAL A 187 8.98 8.81 18.71
CA VAL A 187 7.76 8.98 19.52
C VAL A 187 8.11 9.15 21.00
N LEU A 188 9.01 8.30 21.53
CA LEU A 188 9.39 8.36 22.94
C LEU A 188 10.23 9.59 23.27
N LEU A 189 11.13 10.02 22.38
CA LEU A 189 11.88 11.26 22.53
C LEU A 189 10.97 12.50 22.48
N MET A 190 10.01 12.53 21.56
CA MET A 190 9.03 13.61 21.43
C MET A 190 8.18 13.73 22.70
N LEU A 191 7.61 12.61 23.18
CA LEU A 191 6.79 12.58 24.40
C LEU A 191 7.60 12.98 25.64
N TYR A 192 8.85 12.50 25.76
CA TYR A 192 9.74 12.88 26.85
C TYR A 192 10.04 14.38 26.85
N GLY A 193 10.39 14.93 25.68
CA GLY A 193 10.66 16.36 25.49
C GLY A 193 9.46 17.23 25.86
N LEU A 194 8.27 16.87 25.39
CA LEU A 194 7.07 17.65 25.65
C LEU A 194 6.62 17.61 27.12
N LEU A 195 6.57 16.43 27.74
CA LEU A 195 5.86 16.21 29.00
C LEU A 195 6.74 16.17 30.26
N PHE A 196 8.02 15.80 30.14
CA PHE A 196 8.87 15.50 31.30
C PHE A 196 10.17 16.31 31.34
N ALA A 197 10.73 16.72 30.20
CA ALA A 197 11.97 17.49 30.17
C ALA A 197 11.75 18.93 30.68
N THR A 198 12.41 19.32 31.78
CA THR A 198 12.36 20.69 32.31
C THR A 198 13.28 21.61 31.50
N ASP A 199 14.51 21.17 31.25
CA ASP A 199 15.54 21.88 30.51
C ASP A 199 15.91 21.17 29.22
N ARG A 200 16.39 21.94 28.24
CA ARG A 200 16.87 21.42 26.94
C ARG A 200 15.87 20.52 26.20
N TRP A 201 14.57 20.65 26.49
CA TRP A 201 13.50 19.85 25.88
C TRP A 201 13.52 19.88 24.34
N VAL A 202 13.91 21.03 23.77
CA VAL A 202 14.10 21.21 22.31
C VAL A 202 15.08 20.19 21.72
N ARG A 203 16.13 19.78 22.46
CA ARG A 203 17.10 18.79 21.95
C ARG A 203 16.45 17.43 21.69
N TYR A 204 15.52 17.01 22.54
CA TYR A 204 14.80 15.76 22.38
C TYR A 204 13.83 15.83 21.19
N VAL A 205 13.16 16.98 21.02
CA VAL A 205 12.27 17.24 19.88
C VAL A 205 13.07 17.24 18.57
N VAL A 206 14.19 17.96 18.49
CA VAL A 206 15.08 17.96 17.33
C VAL A 206 15.60 16.55 17.03
N GLY A 207 15.99 15.80 18.06
CA GLY A 207 16.39 14.39 17.91
C GLY A 207 15.28 13.53 17.30
N ALA A 208 14.03 13.69 17.76
CA ALA A 208 12.89 13.00 17.18
C ALA A 208 12.66 13.38 15.70
N CYS A 209 12.72 14.67 15.37
CA CYS A 209 12.57 15.17 14.00
C CYS A 209 13.65 14.61 13.05
N LEU A 210 14.91 14.57 13.50
CA LEU A 210 16.01 14.01 12.70
C LEU A 210 15.85 12.50 12.50
N ILE A 211 15.45 11.76 13.54
CA ILE A 211 15.20 10.31 13.42
C ILE A 211 14.10 10.01 12.41
N ILE A 212 13.03 10.82 12.37
CA ILE A 212 11.96 10.65 11.37
C ILE A 212 12.40 11.10 9.98
N LEU A 213 13.20 12.17 9.86
CA LEU A 213 13.76 12.61 8.57
C LEU A 213 14.59 11.51 7.91
N PHE A 214 15.41 10.78 8.69
CA PHE A 214 16.23 9.67 8.21
C PHE A 214 15.52 8.31 8.28
N ASN A 215 14.20 8.29 8.50
CA ASN A 215 13.46 7.04 8.50
C ASN A 215 13.40 6.49 7.06
N PRO A 216 13.79 5.23 6.82
CA PRO A 216 13.89 4.69 5.46
C PRO A 216 12.55 4.48 4.75
N ALA A 217 11.40 4.56 5.46
CA ALA A 217 10.09 4.39 4.83
C ALA A 217 9.21 5.63 4.97
N VAL A 218 8.68 6.08 3.82
CA VAL A 218 7.78 7.24 3.68
C VAL A 218 6.59 7.18 4.64
N HIS A 219 6.03 5.98 4.81
CA HIS A 219 4.80 5.78 5.58
C HIS A 219 5.02 6.14 7.06
N TYR A 220 6.22 5.97 7.62
CA TYR A 220 6.50 6.37 9.00
C TYR A 220 6.58 7.88 9.20
N VAL A 221 6.91 8.65 8.16
CA VAL A 221 6.82 10.13 8.21
C VAL A 221 5.34 10.54 8.35
N VAL A 222 4.46 9.94 7.56
CA VAL A 222 3.00 10.18 7.63
C VAL A 222 2.41 9.67 8.94
N LEU A 223 2.72 8.43 9.35
CA LEU A 223 2.24 7.88 10.62
C LEU A 223 2.73 8.69 11.81
N PHE A 224 3.94 9.26 11.76
CA PHE A 224 4.43 10.18 12.78
C PHE A 224 3.66 11.52 12.78
N ALA A 225 3.31 12.05 11.61
CA ALA A 225 2.45 13.24 11.51
C ALA A 225 1.03 12.97 12.06
N VAL A 226 0.45 11.81 11.77
CA VAL A 226 -0.83 11.36 12.32
C VAL A 226 -0.74 11.20 13.84
N PHE A 227 0.29 10.53 14.34
CA PHE A 227 0.57 10.45 15.78
C PHE A 227 0.67 11.84 16.42
N TRP A 228 1.43 12.75 15.78
CA TRP A 228 1.61 14.12 16.25
C TRP A 228 0.27 14.88 16.32
N ALA A 229 -0.58 14.74 15.31
CA ALA A 229 -1.90 15.36 15.27
C ALA A 229 -2.79 14.84 16.40
N VAL A 230 -2.90 13.50 16.55
CA VAL A 230 -3.70 12.88 17.62
C VAL A 230 -3.17 13.25 19.00
N ALA A 231 -1.86 13.22 19.20
CA ALA A 231 -1.21 13.65 20.44
C ALA A 231 -1.46 15.14 20.73
N GLY A 232 -1.32 15.99 19.72
CA GLY A 232 -1.54 17.44 19.80
C GLY A 232 -2.98 17.77 20.21
N VAL A 233 -3.97 17.18 19.53
CA VAL A 233 -5.40 17.33 19.86
C VAL A 233 -5.68 16.84 21.28
N THR A 234 -5.16 15.67 21.66
CA THR A 234 -5.36 15.10 23.01
C THR A 234 -4.80 16.01 24.09
N LEU A 235 -3.59 16.55 23.90
CA LEU A 235 -2.97 17.49 24.84
C LEU A 235 -3.72 18.82 24.88
N ALA A 236 -4.19 19.32 23.73
CA ALA A 236 -4.98 20.55 23.64
C ALA A 236 -6.32 20.43 24.35
N LEU A 237 -7.06 19.34 24.14
CA LEU A 237 -8.30 19.04 24.86
C LEU A 237 -8.05 18.93 26.37
N GLY A 238 -6.95 18.30 26.78
CA GLY A 238 -6.54 18.23 28.18
C GLY A 238 -6.24 19.60 28.81
N GLU A 239 -5.63 20.52 28.06
CA GLU A 239 -5.37 21.90 28.50
C GLU A 239 -6.66 22.75 28.49
N LEU A 240 -7.51 22.62 27.48
CA LEU A 240 -8.81 23.29 27.39
C LEU A 240 -9.71 22.88 28.58
N ALA A 241 -9.80 21.58 28.88
CA ALA A 241 -10.55 21.07 30.02
C ALA A 241 -10.02 21.62 31.35
N ARG A 242 -8.71 21.87 31.48
CA ARG A 242 -8.13 22.54 32.66
C ARG A 242 -8.48 24.01 32.70
N TRP A 243 -8.40 24.70 31.56
CA TRP A 243 -8.72 26.12 31.46
C TRP A 243 -10.19 26.39 31.83
N ILE A 244 -11.13 25.60 31.31
CA ILE A 244 -12.56 25.66 31.66
C ILE A 244 -12.74 25.49 33.17
N ARG A 245 -12.13 24.45 33.76
CA ARG A 245 -12.23 24.15 35.20
C ARG A 245 -11.66 25.24 36.11
N ARG A 246 -10.64 25.97 35.68
CA ARG A 246 -10.02 27.06 36.46
C ARG A 246 -10.75 28.41 36.34
N GLY A 247 -12.00 28.39 35.86
CA GLY A 247 -12.81 29.60 35.65
C GLY A 247 -12.35 30.41 34.43
N GLY A 248 -11.78 29.76 33.42
CA GLY A 248 -11.32 30.38 32.17
C GLY A 248 -12.35 31.30 31.51
N PRO A 249 -13.62 30.88 31.32
CA PRO A 249 -14.68 31.73 30.75
C PRO A 249 -14.89 33.03 31.55
N GLY A 250 -14.86 32.96 32.89
CA GLY A 250 -14.94 34.14 33.76
C GLY A 250 -13.71 35.06 33.68
N ARG A 251 -12.54 34.53 33.29
CA ARG A 251 -11.32 35.33 33.04
C ARG A 251 -11.32 35.99 31.67
N LEU A 252 -12.10 35.48 30.69
CA LEU A 252 -12.22 36.08 29.36
C LEU A 252 -12.91 37.46 29.40
N HIS A 253 -13.84 37.67 30.34
CA HIS A 253 -14.45 38.98 30.58
C HIS A 253 -13.46 40.04 31.09
N ARG A 254 -12.28 39.66 31.60
CA ARG A 254 -11.22 40.58 32.07
C ARG A 254 -10.06 40.73 31.08
N LEU A 255 -10.10 40.06 29.92
CA LEU A 255 -9.04 40.08 28.90
C LEU A 255 -8.79 41.47 28.27
N PRO A 256 -9.79 42.31 27.98
CA PRO A 256 -9.59 43.62 27.33
C PRO A 256 -8.65 44.54 28.13
N GLY A 257 -8.75 44.53 29.46
CA GLY A 257 -7.89 45.32 30.36
C GLY A 257 -6.45 44.82 30.47
N ARG A 258 -6.22 43.51 30.33
CA ARG A 258 -4.86 42.91 30.33
C ARG A 258 -4.13 43.09 29.01
N LEU A 259 -4.83 42.97 27.88
CA LEU A 259 -4.25 43.19 26.55
C LEU A 259 -3.82 44.66 26.36
N ARG A 260 -4.55 45.63 26.90
CA ARG A 260 -4.16 47.05 26.91
C ARG A 260 -2.88 47.34 27.72
N ARG A 261 -2.65 46.63 28.84
CA ARG A 261 -1.41 46.74 29.64
C ARG A 261 -0.22 46.03 29.00
N ILE A 262 -0.43 44.87 28.39
CA ILE A 262 0.61 44.16 27.61
C ILE A 262 0.94 44.96 26.34
N GLY A 263 -0.03 45.71 25.81
CA GLY A 263 0.03 46.83 24.87
C GLY A 263 1.29 47.69 24.89
N ARG A 264 1.71 48.10 26.09
CA ARG A 264 2.66 49.21 26.30
C ARG A 264 3.99 48.79 26.94
N SER A 265 4.23 47.49 27.13
CA SER A 265 5.42 47.00 27.84
C SER A 265 6.57 46.67 26.88
N PRO A 266 7.81 47.17 27.11
CA PRO A 266 9.00 46.78 26.35
C PRO A 266 9.44 45.32 26.60
N TYR A 267 8.77 44.59 27.51
CA TYR A 267 9.09 43.20 27.86
C TYR A 267 8.24 42.14 27.14
N ARG A 268 7.47 42.53 26.11
CA ARG A 268 6.59 41.64 25.32
C ARG A 268 7.28 40.36 24.85
N ALA A 269 8.48 40.46 24.28
CA ALA A 269 9.22 39.31 23.78
C ALA A 269 9.63 38.33 24.90
N ARG A 270 9.97 38.82 26.10
CA ARG A 270 10.30 37.96 27.25
C ARG A 270 9.06 37.29 27.84
N LEU A 271 7.92 37.98 27.87
CA LEU A 271 6.65 37.44 28.36
C LEU A 271 6.11 36.35 27.43
N VAL A 272 6.15 36.58 26.12
CA VAL A 272 5.77 35.60 25.08
C VAL A 272 6.71 34.39 25.11
N ARG A 273 8.04 34.61 25.21
CA ARG A 273 9.00 33.49 25.35
C ARG A 273 8.76 32.67 26.63
N ARG A 274 8.40 33.29 27.76
CA ARG A 274 8.02 32.57 28.99
C ARG A 274 6.72 31.79 28.83
N ALA A 275 5.71 32.36 28.18
CA ALA A 275 4.43 31.69 27.92
C ALA A 275 4.58 30.48 26.99
N ILE A 276 5.40 30.60 25.93
CA ILE A 276 5.70 29.52 24.99
C ILE A 276 6.52 28.41 25.66
N ARG A 277 7.52 28.74 26.48
CA ARG A 277 8.36 27.74 27.16
C ARG A 277 7.68 27.07 28.36
N GLY A 278 6.74 27.76 29.00
CA GLY A 278 6.09 27.34 30.25
C GLY A 278 4.81 26.53 30.09
N THR A 279 4.26 26.40 28.88
CA THR A 279 3.01 25.65 28.63
C THR A 279 3.23 24.49 27.67
N ILE A 280 2.45 23.41 27.85
CA ILE A 280 2.51 22.23 26.98
C ILE A 280 2.07 22.58 25.57
N LEU A 281 1.03 23.41 25.41
CA LEU A 281 0.60 23.94 24.11
C LEU A 281 1.68 24.78 23.43
N GLY A 282 2.39 25.65 24.17
CA GLY A 282 3.48 26.43 23.63
C GLY A 282 4.67 25.57 23.18
N ARG A 283 5.04 24.56 23.98
CA ARG A 283 6.04 23.55 23.59
C ARG A 283 5.59 22.75 22.37
N GLY A 284 4.31 22.38 22.33
CA GLY A 284 3.68 21.70 21.20
C GLY A 284 3.78 22.51 19.91
N ALA A 285 3.39 23.79 19.92
CA ALA A 285 3.50 24.65 18.75
C ALA A 285 4.94 24.77 18.22
N VAL A 286 5.92 24.94 19.12
CA VAL A 286 7.34 24.98 18.73
C VAL A 286 7.82 23.63 18.20
N ALA A 287 7.38 22.51 18.79
CA ALA A 287 7.72 21.18 18.28
C ALA A 287 7.09 20.92 16.90
N GLY A 288 5.86 21.38 16.65
CA GLY A 288 5.24 21.35 15.33
C GLY A 288 6.00 22.18 14.29
N LEU A 289 6.45 23.37 14.66
CA LEU A 289 7.30 24.20 13.79
C LEU A 289 8.65 23.52 13.49
N LEU A 290 9.28 22.92 14.50
CA LEU A 290 10.53 22.17 14.30
C LEU A 290 10.30 20.95 13.42
N PHE A 291 9.20 20.23 13.59
CA PHE A 291 8.84 19.11 12.73
C PHE A 291 8.61 19.55 11.28
N LEU A 292 7.93 20.68 11.07
CA LEU A 292 7.75 21.26 9.74
C LEU A 292 9.08 21.61 9.08
N VAL A 293 9.95 22.36 9.78
CA VAL A 293 11.20 22.90 9.21
C VAL A 293 12.31 21.85 9.08
N ILE A 294 12.45 20.94 10.05
CA ILE A 294 13.53 19.96 10.09
C ILE A 294 13.15 18.69 9.32
N THR A 295 11.88 18.32 9.29
CA THR A 295 11.44 17.04 8.72
C THR A 295 10.59 17.22 7.48
N LEU A 296 9.42 17.86 7.59
CA LEU A 296 8.44 17.87 6.49
C LEU A 296 8.92 18.64 5.25
N ILE A 297 9.47 19.85 5.42
CA ILE A 297 9.96 20.66 4.30
C ILE A 297 11.13 19.96 3.59
N PRO A 298 12.22 19.55 4.28
CA PRO A 298 13.31 18.84 3.61
C PRO A 298 12.86 17.56 2.92
N TYR A 299 11.95 16.81 3.55
CA TYR A 299 11.39 15.59 2.98
C TYR A 299 10.54 15.87 1.73
N ALA A 300 9.67 16.88 1.77
CA ALA A 300 8.84 17.27 0.63
C ALA A 300 9.69 17.78 -0.55
N LEU A 301 10.75 18.54 -0.27
CA LEU A 301 11.71 18.97 -1.28
C LEU A 301 12.44 17.78 -1.91
N PHE A 302 12.91 16.82 -1.09
CA PHE A 302 13.52 15.58 -1.57
C PHE A 302 12.56 14.78 -2.47
N VAL A 303 11.31 14.59 -2.04
CA VAL A 303 10.32 13.84 -2.82
C VAL A 303 10.02 14.55 -4.14
N LYS A 304 9.76 15.86 -4.12
CA LYS A 304 9.38 16.62 -5.30
C LYS A 304 10.52 16.75 -6.33
N PHE A 305 11.74 17.00 -5.88
CA PHE A 305 12.85 17.36 -6.77
C PHE A 305 13.79 16.21 -7.11
N LEU A 306 13.85 15.17 -6.28
CA LEU A 306 14.70 14.00 -6.55
C LEU A 306 13.86 12.76 -6.85
N ALA A 307 12.94 12.43 -5.95
CA ALA A 307 12.32 11.12 -5.98
C ALA A 307 11.23 10.99 -7.09
N LEU A 308 10.45 12.04 -7.33
CA LEU A 308 9.42 12.12 -8.38
C LEU A 308 9.92 12.71 -9.70
N ARG A 309 11.24 12.86 -9.87
CA ARG A 309 11.79 13.39 -11.12
C ARG A 309 11.44 12.44 -12.28
N GLY A 310 10.69 12.92 -13.28
CA GLY A 310 10.25 12.09 -14.41
C GLY A 310 9.00 11.23 -14.15
N VAL A 311 8.29 11.43 -13.03
CA VAL A 311 6.99 10.76 -12.77
C VAL A 311 5.94 11.83 -12.53
N GLU A 312 5.04 12.02 -13.50
CA GLU A 312 4.06 13.11 -13.46
C GLU A 312 2.95 12.89 -12.42
N ASN A 313 2.51 11.63 -12.20
CA ASN A 313 1.44 11.35 -11.25
C ASN A 313 1.50 9.93 -10.64
N LEU A 314 1.80 9.85 -9.33
CA LEU A 314 1.76 8.61 -8.55
C LEU A 314 0.37 7.95 -8.49
N ALA A 315 -0.72 8.71 -8.69
CA ALA A 315 -2.08 8.18 -8.63
C ALA A 315 -2.45 7.35 -9.86
N VAL A 316 -1.74 7.52 -10.98
CA VAL A 316 -1.95 6.74 -12.21
C VAL A 316 -1.27 5.37 -12.11
N THR A 317 -0.09 5.31 -11.47
CA THR A 317 0.67 4.05 -11.35
C THR A 317 0.06 3.03 -10.38
N VAL A 318 -0.58 3.47 -9.28
CA VAL A 318 -1.32 2.59 -8.35
C VAL A 318 -2.39 3.40 -7.61
N PRO A 319 -3.67 3.36 -8.04
CA PRO A 319 -4.75 4.08 -7.38
C PRO A 319 -5.09 3.47 -6.01
N GLY A 320 -5.46 4.31 -5.04
CA GLY A 320 -6.04 3.89 -3.76
C GLY A 320 -7.56 4.00 -3.82
N ASP A 321 -8.21 3.07 -4.50
CA ASP A 321 -9.67 3.03 -4.62
C ASP A 321 -10.33 2.29 -3.44
N TYR A 322 -11.66 2.34 -3.37
CA TYR A 322 -12.43 1.72 -2.30
C TYR A 322 -12.11 0.22 -2.15
N TYR A 323 -12.06 -0.48 -3.28
CA TYR A 323 -11.92 -1.91 -3.36
C TYR A 323 -10.53 -2.39 -2.95
N PHE A 324 -9.48 -1.70 -3.35
CA PHE A 324 -8.12 -1.96 -2.90
C PHE A 324 -7.96 -1.77 -1.38
N ILE A 325 -8.59 -0.73 -0.81
CA ILE A 325 -8.59 -0.49 0.64
C ILE A 325 -9.38 -1.59 1.35
N ARG A 326 -10.52 -1.98 0.78
CA ARG A 326 -11.38 -3.04 1.31
C ARG A 326 -10.66 -4.38 1.35
N ASP A 327 -10.05 -4.81 0.25
CA ASP A 327 -9.34 -6.08 0.17
C ASP A 327 -8.14 -6.12 1.14
N ALA A 328 -7.59 -4.95 1.49
CA ALA A 328 -6.52 -4.82 2.49
C ALA A 328 -6.99 -4.51 3.92
N SER A 329 -8.30 -4.49 4.16
CA SER A 329 -8.91 -4.21 5.45
C SER A 329 -8.76 -5.39 6.41
N VAL A 330 -8.73 -5.10 7.72
CA VAL A 330 -8.47 -6.13 8.74
C VAL A 330 -9.62 -6.16 9.73
N SER A 331 -10.22 -7.33 9.96
CA SER A 331 -11.32 -7.44 10.92
C SER A 331 -10.88 -7.05 12.34
N TRP A 332 -11.82 -6.58 13.17
CA TRP A 332 -11.51 -6.20 14.55
C TRP A 332 -10.92 -7.36 15.36
N LEU A 333 -11.33 -8.61 15.06
CA LEU A 333 -10.78 -9.81 15.69
C LEU A 333 -9.30 -9.98 15.36
N HIS A 334 -8.92 -9.84 14.08
CA HIS A 334 -7.53 -9.89 13.64
C HIS A 334 -6.68 -8.77 14.28
N VAL A 335 -7.22 -7.56 14.41
CA VAL A 335 -6.53 -6.47 15.10
C VAL A 335 -6.31 -6.80 16.58
N LEU A 336 -7.31 -7.36 17.26
CA LEU A 336 -7.21 -7.73 18.68
C LEU A 336 -6.32 -8.96 18.93
N SER A 337 -6.20 -9.87 17.97
CA SER A 337 -5.25 -11.00 17.97
C SER A 337 -3.84 -10.62 17.51
N TRP A 338 -3.60 -9.34 17.23
CA TRP A 338 -2.29 -8.85 16.78
C TRP A 338 -1.81 -9.48 15.46
N ASP A 339 -2.75 -9.92 14.62
CA ASP A 339 -2.43 -10.39 13.29
C ASP A 339 -2.04 -9.19 12.44
N LEU A 340 -0.89 -9.30 11.77
CA LEU A 340 -0.36 -8.29 10.87
C LEU A 340 -0.19 -8.94 9.51
N ALA A 341 -0.84 -8.36 8.50
CA ALA A 341 -0.72 -8.86 7.14
C ALA A 341 0.77 -8.93 6.70
N GLY A 342 1.21 -10.03 6.13
CA GLY A 342 2.63 -10.31 5.93
C GLY A 342 2.95 -11.48 5.01
N ILE A 343 4.23 -11.56 4.61
CA ILE A 343 4.73 -12.52 3.62
C ILE A 343 4.63 -13.97 4.10
N MET A 344 4.83 -14.22 5.39
CA MET A 344 4.80 -15.59 5.91
C MET A 344 3.41 -16.22 5.83
N ASP A 345 2.34 -15.43 5.99
CA ASP A 345 0.98 -15.95 5.78
C ASP A 345 0.72 -16.18 4.28
N LYS A 346 1.26 -15.34 3.39
CA LYS A 346 1.15 -15.54 1.94
C LYS A 346 1.81 -16.84 1.50
N ILE A 347 2.97 -17.16 2.07
CA ILE A 347 3.73 -18.37 1.74
C ILE A 347 3.06 -19.62 2.30
N LEU A 348 2.63 -19.57 3.56
CA LEU A 348 2.05 -20.74 4.23
C LEU A 348 0.60 -21.01 3.80
N PHE A 349 -0.15 -19.98 3.38
CA PHE A 349 -1.60 -20.08 3.20
C PHE A 349 -2.15 -19.44 1.91
N GLY A 350 -1.31 -18.81 1.09
CA GLY A 350 -1.71 -18.16 -0.17
C GLY A 350 -2.21 -16.71 -0.05
N ASP A 351 -2.34 -16.17 1.17
CA ASP A 351 -2.82 -14.79 1.39
C ASP A 351 -2.02 -14.04 2.47
N TYR A 352 -1.87 -12.73 2.31
CA TYR A 352 -1.13 -11.88 3.23
C TYR A 352 -1.73 -11.83 4.64
N LEU A 353 -3.02 -12.09 4.83
CA LEU A 353 -3.63 -12.16 6.17
C LEU A 353 -3.96 -13.61 6.52
N ALA A 354 -3.70 -14.01 7.77
CA ALA A 354 -4.11 -15.34 8.24
C ALA A 354 -5.62 -15.54 8.09
N LYS A 355 -6.04 -16.68 7.55
CA LYS A 355 -7.47 -17.03 7.34
C LYS A 355 -8.29 -17.02 8.63
N VAL A 356 -7.69 -17.44 9.74
CA VAL A 356 -8.33 -17.46 11.07
C VAL A 356 -7.55 -16.57 12.04
N PRO A 357 -8.23 -15.71 12.84
CA PRO A 357 -7.56 -14.91 13.84
C PRO A 357 -6.78 -15.77 14.84
N ARG A 358 -5.57 -15.34 15.20
CA ARG A 358 -4.76 -15.99 16.25
C ARG A 358 -5.29 -15.70 17.65
N TYR A 359 -6.49 -16.19 17.96
CA TYR A 359 -7.27 -15.89 19.18
C TYR A 359 -6.48 -15.89 20.50
N PRO A 360 -5.52 -16.81 20.75
CA PRO A 360 -4.74 -16.77 21.99
C PRO A 360 -4.07 -15.41 22.23
N ASN A 361 -3.62 -14.72 21.17
CA ASN A 361 -2.93 -13.44 21.26
C ASN A 361 -3.82 -12.28 21.74
N VAL A 362 -5.14 -12.45 21.83
CA VAL A 362 -6.04 -11.46 22.43
C VAL A 362 -5.64 -11.09 23.86
N VAL A 363 -4.94 -12.00 24.57
CA VAL A 363 -4.34 -11.73 25.88
C VAL A 363 -3.42 -10.50 25.84
N TYR A 364 -2.70 -10.26 24.75
CA TYR A 364 -1.83 -9.08 24.62
C TYR A 364 -2.64 -7.78 24.56
N SER A 365 -3.82 -7.78 23.94
CA SER A 365 -4.75 -6.65 23.98
C SER A 365 -5.24 -6.38 25.41
N LEU A 366 -5.50 -7.43 26.19
CA LEU A 366 -5.84 -7.28 27.62
C LEU A 366 -4.67 -6.70 28.44
N LEU A 367 -3.44 -7.17 28.20
CA LEU A 367 -2.24 -6.64 28.86
C LEU A 367 -1.95 -5.18 28.50
N LEU A 368 -2.24 -4.77 27.27
CA LEU A 368 -2.15 -3.39 26.80
C LEU A 368 -3.16 -2.47 27.51
N LEU A 369 -4.37 -2.97 27.80
CA LEU A 369 -5.43 -2.22 28.47
C LEU A 369 -5.34 -2.28 30.01
N ALA A 370 -4.59 -3.22 30.59
CA ALA A 370 -4.44 -3.38 32.03
C ALA A 370 -4.04 -2.09 32.79
N PRO A 371 -3.10 -1.24 32.31
CA PRO A 371 -2.77 0.03 32.96
C PRO A 371 -3.95 1.02 33.03
N LEU A 372 -4.94 0.89 32.15
CA LEU A 372 -6.15 1.72 32.10
C LEU A 372 -7.29 1.16 32.95
N VAL A 373 -7.45 -0.17 32.99
CA VAL A 373 -8.59 -0.82 33.66
C VAL A 373 -8.28 -1.12 35.13
N LEU A 374 -7.07 -1.59 35.44
CA LEU A 374 -6.72 -2.05 36.80
C LEU A 374 -6.43 -0.87 37.74
N ARG A 375 -7.36 -0.63 38.67
CA ARG A 375 -7.26 0.40 39.73
C ARG A 375 -5.92 0.40 40.51
N PRO A 376 -5.36 -0.72 40.98
CA PRO A 376 -4.10 -0.69 41.75
C PRO A 376 -2.91 -0.24 40.90
N MET A 377 -2.87 -0.64 39.64
CA MET A 377 -1.83 -0.25 38.69
C MET A 377 -1.93 1.25 38.37
N ARG A 378 -3.14 1.76 38.11
CA ARG A 378 -3.39 3.19 37.92
C ARG A 378 -2.91 4.06 39.07
N ARG A 379 -3.17 3.64 40.31
CA ARG A 379 -2.70 4.39 41.51
C ARG A 379 -1.18 4.46 41.58
N THR A 380 -0.50 3.45 41.03
CA THR A 380 0.96 3.38 41.01
C THR A 380 1.54 4.24 39.88
N LEU A 381 0.95 4.20 38.68
CA LEU A 381 1.50 4.82 37.48
C LEU A 381 1.02 6.25 37.21
N LEU A 382 -0.24 6.58 37.54
CA LEU A 382 -0.84 7.90 37.31
C LEU A 382 -0.66 8.82 38.52
N VAL A 383 0.59 9.16 38.81
CA VAL A 383 0.95 10.02 39.95
C VAL A 383 0.64 11.48 39.62
N ASP A 384 1.34 12.00 38.63
CA ASP A 384 1.33 13.43 38.30
C ASP A 384 0.50 13.72 37.05
N ARG A 385 0.27 15.01 36.80
CA ARG A 385 -0.42 15.50 35.60
C ARG A 385 0.24 15.00 34.31
N SER A 386 1.57 15.06 34.20
CA SER A 386 2.29 14.62 33.00
C SER A 386 2.05 13.15 32.71
N HIS A 387 1.92 12.29 33.74
CA HIS A 387 1.59 10.87 33.58
C HIS A 387 0.15 10.68 33.06
N ARG A 388 -0.81 11.47 33.56
CA ARG A 388 -2.20 11.45 33.04
C ARG A 388 -2.28 11.90 31.58
N GLN A 389 -1.54 12.94 31.21
CA GLN A 389 -1.45 13.42 29.83
C GLN A 389 -0.78 12.39 28.92
N LEU A 390 0.29 11.75 29.38
CA LEU A 390 0.96 10.67 28.66
C LEU A 390 0.01 9.49 28.38
N PHE A 391 -0.72 9.02 29.38
CA PHE A 391 -1.71 7.96 29.22
C PHE A 391 -2.86 8.38 28.30
N GLY A 392 -3.32 9.62 28.40
CA GLY A 392 -4.31 10.17 27.48
C GLY A 392 -3.84 10.08 26.03
N VAL A 393 -2.62 10.54 25.74
CA VAL A 393 -2.03 10.45 24.40
C VAL A 393 -1.89 9.00 23.96
N TRP A 394 -1.36 8.12 24.80
CA TRP A 394 -1.19 6.70 24.45
C TRP A 394 -2.50 6.02 24.08
N TYR A 395 -3.53 6.11 24.92
CA TYR A 395 -4.79 5.41 24.67
C TYR A 395 -5.66 6.07 23.60
N ALA A 396 -5.58 7.39 23.44
CA ALA A 396 -6.19 8.06 22.28
C ALA A 396 -5.52 7.59 20.97
N THR A 397 -4.20 7.47 20.97
CA THR A 397 -3.44 6.98 19.82
C THR A 397 -3.72 5.51 19.54
N VAL A 398 -3.75 4.64 20.56
CA VAL A 398 -4.10 3.22 20.43
C VAL A 398 -5.53 3.06 19.90
N GLY A 399 -6.49 3.80 20.46
CA GLY A 399 -7.88 3.77 19.99
C GLY A 399 -8.02 4.22 18.54
N PHE A 400 -7.35 5.31 18.17
CA PHE A 400 -7.29 5.78 16.78
C PHE A 400 -6.63 4.73 15.86
N ALA A 401 -5.51 4.15 16.26
CA ALA A 401 -4.81 3.15 15.47
C ALA A 401 -5.70 1.93 15.18
N VAL A 402 -6.37 1.39 16.20
CA VAL A 402 -7.33 0.28 16.03
C VAL A 402 -8.49 0.70 15.13
N TRP A 403 -9.10 1.86 15.37
CA TRP A 403 -10.22 2.38 14.59
C TRP A 403 -9.88 2.59 13.09
N ALA A 404 -8.66 3.05 12.81
CA ALA A 404 -8.17 3.27 11.45
C ALA A 404 -7.73 1.97 10.75
N THR A 405 -7.20 1.01 11.51
CA THR A 405 -6.72 -0.29 10.99
C THR A 405 -7.84 -1.13 10.38
N ILE A 406 -9.07 -1.01 10.89
CA ILE A 406 -10.19 -1.87 10.45
C ILE A 406 -10.54 -1.67 8.96
N GLY A 407 -10.32 -0.46 8.40
CA GLY A 407 -10.64 -0.21 6.99
C GLY A 407 -12.13 -0.30 6.70
N TYR A 408 -12.50 -0.99 5.62
CA TYR A 408 -13.87 -1.33 5.22
C TYR A 408 -14.26 -2.78 5.60
N ALA A 409 -13.55 -3.42 6.53
CA ALA A 409 -13.91 -4.76 7.00
C ALA A 409 -15.27 -4.80 7.68
N GLU A 410 -15.93 -5.95 7.61
CA GLU A 410 -17.27 -6.20 8.18
C GLU A 410 -17.31 -6.07 9.72
N PRO A 411 -18.50 -5.78 10.31
CA PRO A 411 -19.78 -5.54 9.62
C PRO A 411 -19.93 -4.12 9.08
N GLN A 412 -20.73 -3.94 8.02
CA GLN A 412 -20.86 -2.67 7.29
C GLN A 412 -21.39 -1.50 8.13
N TRP A 413 -22.22 -1.78 9.15
CA TRP A 413 -22.78 -0.75 10.02
C TRP A 413 -21.78 -0.14 11.02
N PHE A 414 -20.62 -0.79 11.25
CA PHE A 414 -19.67 -0.32 12.26
C PHE A 414 -18.91 0.91 11.74
N PRO A 415 -18.89 2.04 12.47
CA PRO A 415 -18.27 3.29 12.02
C PRO A 415 -16.74 3.21 12.11
N THR A 416 -16.09 2.65 11.11
CA THR A 416 -14.62 2.65 10.98
C THR A 416 -14.13 4.02 10.51
N PHE A 417 -12.84 4.31 10.67
CA PHE A 417 -12.28 5.57 10.18
C PHE A 417 -12.60 5.82 8.71
N HIS A 418 -12.39 4.81 7.84
CA HIS A 418 -12.59 4.95 6.40
C HIS A 418 -14.07 5.15 6.05
N ARG A 419 -15.00 4.44 6.73
CA ARG A 419 -16.45 4.68 6.57
C ARG A 419 -16.87 6.05 7.07
N SER A 420 -16.36 6.51 8.21
CA SER A 420 -16.65 7.85 8.73
C SER A 420 -16.13 8.94 7.79
N MET A 421 -14.92 8.78 7.24
CA MET A 421 -14.37 9.72 6.26
C MET A 421 -15.17 9.72 4.96
N ALA A 422 -15.57 8.54 4.48
CA ALA A 422 -16.41 8.41 3.29
C ALA A 422 -17.78 9.08 3.49
N ALA A 423 -18.43 8.84 4.63
CA ALA A 423 -19.71 9.47 4.97
C ALA A 423 -19.59 11.00 5.10
N VAL A 424 -18.50 11.51 5.71
CA VAL A 424 -18.23 12.94 5.78
C VAL A 424 -18.00 13.53 4.39
N ALA A 425 -17.19 12.87 3.56
CA ALA A 425 -16.92 13.31 2.20
C ALA A 425 -18.20 13.43 1.38
N ARG A 426 -19.11 12.45 1.48
CA ARG A 426 -20.42 12.47 0.80
C ARG A 426 -21.36 13.55 1.33
N VAL A 427 -21.53 13.67 2.64
CA VAL A 427 -22.44 14.68 3.23
C VAL A 427 -21.95 16.10 2.99
N THR A 428 -20.64 16.29 2.83
CA THR A 428 -20.04 17.61 2.60
C THR A 428 -19.71 17.89 1.12
N GLU A 429 -20.05 16.96 0.22
CA GLU A 429 -19.82 17.08 -1.21
C GLU A 429 -20.45 18.37 -1.76
N GLY A 430 -19.73 19.09 -2.63
CA GLY A 430 -20.16 20.39 -3.16
C GLY A 430 -19.95 21.58 -2.21
N THR A 431 -19.45 21.38 -0.98
CA THR A 431 -19.10 22.49 -0.06
C THR A 431 -17.60 22.79 -0.05
N PRO A 432 -17.15 24.04 0.19
CA PRO A 432 -15.73 24.36 0.33
C PRO A 432 -15.02 23.59 1.45
N LEU A 433 -15.73 23.32 2.55
CA LEU A 433 -15.22 22.50 3.66
C LEU A 433 -15.09 21.03 3.27
N GLY A 434 -16.02 20.50 2.48
CA GLY A 434 -15.96 19.15 1.95
C GLY A 434 -14.82 18.96 0.96
N GLY A 435 -14.55 19.94 0.11
CA GLY A 435 -13.39 19.91 -0.79
C GLY A 435 -12.05 19.80 -0.04
N ILE A 436 -11.85 20.62 1.00
CA ILE A 436 -10.64 20.54 1.84
C ILE A 436 -10.57 19.20 2.59
N ALA A 437 -11.70 18.75 3.15
CA ALA A 437 -11.76 17.48 3.85
C ALA A 437 -11.40 16.32 2.90
N LEU A 438 -11.98 16.28 1.71
CA LEU A 438 -11.70 15.29 0.68
C LEU A 438 -10.24 15.32 0.24
N ASP A 439 -9.65 16.50 0.02
CA ASP A 439 -8.24 16.64 -0.39
C ASP A 439 -7.28 16.08 0.68
N VAL A 440 -7.50 16.42 1.95
CA VAL A 440 -6.69 15.91 3.06
C VAL A 440 -6.88 14.40 3.21
N SER A 441 -8.12 13.92 3.13
CA SER A 441 -8.47 12.50 3.29
C SER A 441 -7.89 11.65 2.17
N SER A 442 -8.07 12.10 0.93
CA SER A 442 -7.55 11.49 -0.28
C SER A 442 -6.02 11.40 -0.20
N THR A 443 -5.34 12.49 0.21
CA THR A 443 -3.88 12.47 0.42
C THR A 443 -3.45 11.41 1.45
N VAL A 444 -4.13 11.34 2.60
CA VAL A 444 -3.80 10.36 3.65
C VAL A 444 -4.01 8.93 3.16
N VAL A 445 -5.13 8.68 2.49
CA VAL A 445 -5.49 7.36 1.97
C VAL A 445 -4.59 6.95 0.82
N GLN A 446 -4.25 7.85 -0.10
CA GLN A 446 -3.35 7.56 -1.23
C GLN A 446 -1.92 7.20 -0.78
N VAL A 447 -1.44 7.77 0.34
CA VAL A 447 -0.09 7.45 0.85
C VAL A 447 -0.09 6.20 1.72
N LEU A 448 -1.07 6.05 2.62
CA LEU A 448 -1.12 4.90 3.52
C LEU A 448 -1.63 3.65 2.80
N ARG A 449 -2.56 3.79 1.84
CA ARG A 449 -3.20 2.79 0.96
C ARG A 449 -3.86 1.63 1.68
N PHE A 450 -3.10 0.95 2.54
CA PHE A 450 -3.51 -0.21 3.27
C PHE A 450 -3.86 0.13 4.73
N PRO A 451 -5.10 -0.14 5.17
CA PRO A 451 -5.55 0.12 6.54
C PRO A 451 -4.63 -0.50 7.60
N HIS A 452 -4.11 -1.70 7.36
CA HIS A 452 -3.21 -2.40 8.29
C HIS A 452 -1.93 -1.62 8.64
N ARG A 453 -1.53 -0.61 7.85
CA ARG A 453 -0.37 0.25 8.21
C ARG A 453 -0.62 1.10 9.46
N PHE A 454 -1.88 1.43 9.79
CA PHE A 454 -2.19 2.13 11.04
C PHE A 454 -1.87 1.29 12.29
N GLN A 455 -1.89 -0.05 12.17
CA GLN A 455 -1.52 -0.98 13.23
C GLN A 455 -0.05 -0.83 13.65
N LEU A 456 0.80 -0.28 12.78
CA LEU A 456 2.20 -0.01 13.13
C LEU A 456 2.30 1.02 14.27
N ILE A 457 1.34 1.94 14.41
CA ILE A 457 1.27 2.86 15.55
C ILE A 457 1.00 2.08 16.85
N LEU A 458 0.11 1.08 16.80
CA LEU A 458 -0.15 0.18 17.92
C LEU A 458 1.15 -0.55 18.31
N PHE A 459 1.91 -1.05 17.33
CA PHE A 459 3.17 -1.77 17.56
C PHE A 459 4.29 -0.85 18.09
N VAL A 460 4.26 0.46 17.78
CA VAL A 460 5.17 1.44 18.38
C VAL A 460 4.92 1.60 19.89
N LEU A 461 3.66 1.61 20.32
CA LEU A 461 3.29 1.88 21.70
C LEU A 461 3.23 0.62 22.57
N ALA A 462 2.94 -0.54 21.98
CA ALA A 462 2.78 -1.81 22.68
C ALA A 462 3.98 -2.20 23.56
N PRO A 463 5.25 -2.12 23.09
CA PRO A 463 6.40 -2.47 23.91
C PRO A 463 6.46 -1.64 25.20
N VAL A 464 6.06 -0.37 25.14
CA VAL A 464 6.14 0.56 26.27
C VAL A 464 5.02 0.29 27.28
N ILE A 465 3.78 0.17 26.79
CA ILE A 465 2.61 0.02 27.64
C ILE A 465 2.62 -1.37 28.31
N MET A 466 2.91 -2.44 27.57
CA MET A 466 3.00 -3.79 28.15
C MET A 466 4.16 -3.91 29.13
N THR A 467 5.29 -3.22 28.90
CA THR A 467 6.40 -3.17 29.86
C THR A 467 5.95 -2.66 31.23
N LEU A 468 5.04 -1.67 31.28
CA LEU A 468 4.49 -1.18 32.55
C LEU A 468 3.70 -2.27 33.27
N THR A 469 2.87 -3.02 32.53
CA THR A 469 2.08 -4.14 33.06
C THR A 469 2.98 -5.21 33.63
N LEU A 470 3.97 -5.66 32.87
CA LEU A 470 4.88 -6.72 33.30
C LEU A 470 5.80 -6.28 34.44
N ALA A 471 6.37 -5.08 34.38
CA ALA A 471 7.23 -4.57 35.44
C ALA A 471 6.48 -4.42 36.77
N TRP A 472 5.23 -3.94 36.72
CA TRP A 472 4.37 -3.86 37.91
C TRP A 472 4.03 -5.26 38.45
N SER A 473 3.75 -6.23 37.58
CA SER A 473 3.47 -7.62 37.98
C SER A 473 4.69 -8.29 38.63
N ILE A 474 5.89 -8.13 38.04
CA ILE A 474 7.14 -8.64 38.62
C ILE A 474 7.39 -8.03 40.00
N ASP A 475 7.26 -6.70 40.15
CA ASP A 475 7.45 -6.03 41.44
C ASP A 475 6.39 -6.44 42.48
N THR A 476 5.17 -6.72 42.06
CA THR A 476 4.09 -7.16 42.96
C THR A 476 4.27 -8.60 43.40
N LEU A 477 4.62 -9.50 42.49
CA LEU A 477 4.91 -10.90 42.79
C LEU A 477 6.14 -11.04 43.68
N HIS A 478 7.23 -10.34 43.33
CA HIS A 478 8.44 -10.28 44.15
C HIS A 478 8.15 -9.80 45.58
N ARG A 479 7.36 -8.73 45.74
CA ARG A 479 6.97 -8.24 47.07
C ARG A 479 6.11 -9.23 47.84
N ARG A 480 5.17 -9.92 47.19
CA ARG A 480 4.35 -10.96 47.83
C ARG A 480 5.19 -12.13 48.32
N TRP A 481 6.13 -12.61 47.51
CA TRP A 481 7.04 -13.69 47.92
C TRP A 481 7.96 -13.27 49.06
N MET A 482 8.49 -12.04 49.03
CA MET A 482 9.26 -11.48 50.14
C MET A 482 8.42 -11.31 51.42
N ALA A 483 7.14 -10.97 51.31
CA ALA A 483 6.25 -10.78 52.46
C ALA A 483 5.86 -12.10 53.15
N ASN A 484 5.83 -13.21 52.41
CA ASN A 484 5.61 -14.54 52.99
C ASN A 484 6.82 -15.02 53.83
N ASP A 485 8.01 -14.45 53.59
CA ASP A 485 9.26 -14.74 54.32
C ASP A 485 9.61 -13.67 55.38
N ALA A 486 8.64 -12.84 55.78
CA ALA A 486 8.83 -11.60 56.57
C ALA A 486 9.49 -11.75 57.97
N GLY A 487 9.90 -12.96 58.38
CA GLY A 487 10.65 -13.20 59.61
C GLY A 487 12.18 -13.18 59.48
N ARG A 488 12.76 -13.13 58.27
CA ARG A 488 14.23 -13.19 58.06
C ARG A 488 14.72 -12.10 57.11
N SER A 489 15.77 -11.37 57.49
CA SER A 489 16.48 -10.46 56.58
C SER A 489 17.20 -11.27 55.50
N LEU A 490 16.53 -11.48 54.37
CA LEU A 490 17.09 -12.27 53.27
C LEU A 490 18.32 -11.58 52.67
N PRO A 491 19.40 -12.33 52.37
CA PRO A 491 20.57 -11.81 51.67
C PRO A 491 20.21 -11.19 50.31
N GLN A 492 20.96 -10.18 49.88
CA GLN A 492 20.77 -9.49 48.58
C GLN A 492 20.76 -10.46 47.39
N ARG A 493 21.55 -11.54 47.46
CA ARG A 493 21.55 -12.62 46.45
C ARG A 493 20.20 -13.32 46.35
N THR A 494 19.57 -13.64 47.47
CA THR A 494 18.26 -14.33 47.51
C THR A 494 17.15 -13.44 46.97
N SER A 495 17.17 -12.14 47.28
CA SER A 495 16.23 -11.17 46.70
C SER A 495 16.36 -11.09 45.16
N MET A 496 17.59 -11.06 44.63
CA MET A 496 17.82 -11.10 43.19
C MET A 496 17.34 -12.42 42.56
N LEU A 497 17.55 -13.56 43.21
CA LEU A 497 17.06 -14.87 42.76
C LEU A 497 15.53 -14.92 42.70
N LEU A 498 14.83 -14.47 43.75
CA LEU A 498 13.37 -14.42 43.79
C LEU A 498 12.80 -13.50 42.70
N ARG A 499 13.45 -12.37 42.45
CA ARG A 499 13.07 -11.47 41.35
C ARG A 499 13.32 -12.11 39.98
N GLY A 500 14.42 -12.83 39.82
CA GLY A 500 14.71 -13.63 38.64
C GLY A 500 13.64 -14.71 38.41
N ALA A 501 13.26 -15.44 39.45
CA ALA A 501 12.18 -16.43 39.39
C ALA A 501 10.83 -15.79 39.03
N ALA A 502 10.50 -14.64 39.62
CA ALA A 502 9.27 -13.91 39.30
C ALA A 502 9.26 -13.47 37.83
N THR A 503 10.42 -13.05 37.33
CA THR A 503 10.62 -12.68 35.92
C THR A 503 10.43 -13.88 35.00
N LEU A 504 11.03 -15.04 35.31
CA LEU A 504 10.88 -16.26 34.52
C LEU A 504 9.42 -16.73 34.49
N TRP A 505 8.72 -16.66 35.62
CA TRP A 505 7.31 -17.06 35.70
C TRP A 505 6.40 -16.13 34.88
N VAL A 506 6.60 -14.81 35.01
CA VAL A 506 5.88 -13.82 34.19
C VAL A 506 6.21 -13.98 32.71
N ALA A 507 7.47 -14.25 32.36
CA ALA A 507 7.89 -14.48 30.98
C ALA A 507 7.25 -15.72 30.37
N ALA A 508 7.24 -16.84 31.11
CA ALA A 508 6.61 -18.08 30.67
C ALA A 508 5.13 -17.85 30.36
N VAL A 509 4.38 -17.27 31.30
CA VAL A 509 2.94 -16.97 31.09
C VAL A 509 2.73 -15.99 29.93
N PHE A 510 3.60 -14.99 29.79
CA PHE A 510 3.50 -14.00 28.72
C PHE A 510 3.67 -14.59 27.32
N PHE A 511 4.52 -15.62 27.14
CA PHE A 511 4.77 -16.22 25.84
C PHE A 511 3.90 -17.45 25.51
N ILE A 512 3.12 -17.98 26.47
CA ILE A 512 2.16 -19.09 26.21
C ILE A 512 1.24 -18.77 25.02
N PRO A 513 0.59 -17.60 24.93
CA PRO A 513 -0.30 -17.30 23.80
C PRO A 513 0.43 -17.31 22.46
N PHE A 514 1.59 -16.66 22.37
CA PHE A 514 2.41 -16.63 21.17
C PHE A 514 2.79 -18.04 20.70
N TRP A 515 3.36 -18.86 21.59
CA TRP A 515 3.78 -20.23 21.27
C TRP A 515 2.62 -21.21 21.14
N SER A 516 1.38 -20.85 21.50
CA SER A 516 0.22 -21.70 21.24
C SER A 516 -0.18 -21.73 19.75
N ASN A 517 0.27 -20.75 18.96
CA ASN A 517 0.03 -20.72 17.51
C ASN A 517 1.03 -21.62 16.77
N ALA A 518 0.53 -22.56 15.97
CA ALA A 518 1.37 -23.48 15.18
C ALA A 518 2.33 -22.73 14.24
N PRO A 519 1.89 -21.75 13.42
CA PRO A 519 2.79 -21.09 12.46
C PRO A 519 4.00 -20.40 13.11
N TYR A 520 3.81 -19.82 14.30
CA TYR A 520 4.92 -19.21 15.03
C TYR A 520 5.89 -20.23 15.62
N ARG A 521 5.40 -21.39 16.09
CA ARG A 521 6.27 -22.48 16.55
C ARG A 521 7.05 -23.09 15.39
N ASP A 522 6.40 -23.29 14.26
CA ASP A 522 7.01 -23.92 13.10
C ASP A 522 8.11 -22.99 12.58
N VAL A 523 7.83 -21.70 12.37
CA VAL A 523 8.82 -20.74 11.90
C VAL A 523 9.97 -20.52 12.91
N TYR A 524 9.66 -20.17 14.16
CA TYR A 524 10.72 -19.79 15.11
C TYR A 524 11.37 -20.97 15.83
N GLY A 525 10.66 -22.06 16.01
CA GLY A 525 11.16 -23.28 16.65
C GLY A 525 11.95 -24.14 15.69
N SER A 526 11.46 -24.31 14.45
CA SER A 526 12.22 -25.02 13.42
C SER A 526 13.19 -24.12 12.67
N GLY A 527 13.14 -22.79 12.78
CA GLY A 527 13.99 -21.90 11.97
C GLY A 527 13.71 -21.92 10.46
N ASN A 528 12.79 -22.79 10.01
CA ASN A 528 12.32 -22.82 8.65
C ASN A 528 11.20 -21.79 8.47
N PHE A 529 11.47 -20.75 7.69
CA PHE A 529 10.50 -19.72 7.32
C PHE A 529 9.64 -20.16 6.14
N GLY A 530 9.07 -21.37 6.17
CA GLY A 530 8.31 -21.93 5.04
C GLY A 530 9.12 -21.92 3.74
N ASP A 531 10.39 -22.30 3.85
CA ASP A 531 11.44 -22.31 2.82
C ASP A 531 11.77 -20.94 2.21
N PHE A 532 11.10 -19.87 2.66
CA PHE A 532 11.31 -18.51 2.17
C PHE A 532 12.74 -17.96 2.29
N LEU A 533 13.46 -18.38 3.34
CA LEU A 533 14.85 -17.99 3.57
C LEU A 533 15.82 -19.11 3.22
N ALA A 534 15.34 -20.19 2.60
CA ALA A 534 16.21 -21.26 2.11
C ALA A 534 17.10 -20.73 0.97
N PRO A 535 18.35 -21.18 0.88
CA PRO A 535 19.22 -20.79 -0.23
C PRO A 535 18.76 -21.48 -1.52
N PHE A 536 18.51 -20.70 -2.56
CA PHE A 536 18.24 -21.19 -3.92
C PHE A 536 19.55 -21.46 -4.67
N PRO A 537 19.79 -22.68 -5.19
CA PRO A 537 20.95 -22.99 -6.01
C PRO A 537 20.84 -22.28 -7.37
N VAL A 538 21.93 -21.67 -7.86
CA VAL A 538 21.91 -20.87 -9.09
C VAL A 538 22.67 -21.49 -10.26
N MET A 539 23.16 -22.73 -10.18
CA MET A 539 23.97 -23.33 -11.26
C MET A 539 23.27 -23.32 -12.61
N ASP A 540 22.05 -23.85 -12.70
CA ASP A 540 21.28 -23.86 -13.95
C ASP A 540 21.03 -22.45 -14.51
N LEU A 541 20.87 -21.47 -13.60
CA LEU A 541 20.69 -20.07 -13.95
C LEU A 541 22.03 -19.40 -14.38
N GLN A 542 23.16 -19.84 -13.83
CA GLN A 542 24.50 -19.44 -14.26
C GLN A 542 24.80 -19.96 -15.67
N GLU A 543 24.47 -21.22 -15.96
CA GLU A 543 24.61 -21.81 -17.28
C GLU A 543 23.77 -21.05 -18.31
N LEU A 544 22.47 -20.84 -18.00
CA LEU A 544 21.59 -20.01 -18.84
C LEU A 544 22.20 -18.63 -19.09
N LYS A 545 22.71 -17.96 -18.05
CA LYS A 545 23.33 -16.65 -18.18
C LYS A 545 24.59 -16.68 -19.06
N GLN A 546 25.41 -17.73 -18.96
CA GLN A 546 26.61 -17.87 -19.79
C GLN A 546 26.26 -18.04 -21.26
N GLU A 547 25.24 -18.85 -21.55
CA GLU A 547 24.73 -19.03 -22.91
C GLU A 547 24.13 -17.73 -23.46
N LEU A 548 23.33 -17.03 -22.66
CA LEU A 548 22.75 -15.75 -23.06
C LEU A 548 23.83 -14.70 -23.38
N LEU A 549 24.90 -14.63 -22.58
CA LEU A 549 26.05 -13.75 -22.82
C LEU A 549 26.89 -14.13 -24.05
N ALA A 550 26.79 -15.38 -24.53
CA ALA A 550 27.44 -15.82 -25.75
C ALA A 550 26.65 -15.43 -27.01
N LEU A 551 25.36 -15.12 -26.85
CA LEU A 551 24.49 -14.65 -27.91
C LEU A 551 24.53 -13.11 -28.02
N PRO A 552 24.10 -12.52 -29.15
CA PRO A 552 24.11 -11.07 -29.28
C PRO A 552 23.02 -10.42 -28.42
N GLU A 553 23.32 -9.28 -27.81
CA GLU A 553 22.42 -8.56 -26.90
C GLU A 553 20.99 -8.41 -27.45
N GLY A 554 20.00 -8.53 -26.57
CA GLY A 554 18.61 -8.34 -26.91
C GLY A 554 17.66 -8.46 -25.73
N LYS A 555 16.44 -7.93 -25.90
CA LYS A 555 15.43 -7.96 -24.84
C LYS A 555 15.08 -9.40 -24.48
N THR A 556 15.22 -9.75 -23.21
CA THR A 556 15.02 -11.10 -22.68
C THR A 556 13.87 -11.13 -21.69
N VAL A 557 12.93 -12.05 -21.84
CA VAL A 557 11.78 -12.20 -20.94
C VAL A 557 11.72 -13.62 -20.36
N VAL A 558 11.31 -13.74 -19.10
CA VAL A 558 11.10 -15.05 -18.44
C VAL A 558 9.61 -15.36 -18.40
N LEU A 559 9.24 -16.55 -18.86
CA LEU A 559 7.88 -17.05 -18.99
C LEU A 559 7.63 -18.33 -18.16
N PRO A 560 6.44 -18.47 -17.57
CA PRO A 560 5.50 -17.38 -17.33
C PRO A 560 6.04 -16.38 -16.28
N PRO A 561 5.46 -15.18 -16.16
CA PRO A 561 5.77 -14.29 -15.05
C PRO A 561 5.57 -14.96 -13.69
N THR A 562 6.44 -14.62 -12.75
CA THR A 562 6.57 -15.18 -11.41
C THR A 562 5.96 -14.30 -10.31
N GLU A 563 5.49 -13.09 -10.64
CA GLU A 563 5.01 -12.10 -9.67
C GLU A 563 3.86 -12.58 -8.76
N THR A 564 2.98 -13.48 -9.22
CA THR A 564 1.80 -13.91 -8.47
C THR A 564 1.92 -15.33 -7.91
N ALA A 565 0.82 -16.05 -7.71
CA ALA A 565 0.65 -17.26 -6.91
C ALA A 565 1.43 -18.51 -7.42
N LYS A 566 2.74 -18.38 -7.60
CA LYS A 566 3.62 -19.33 -8.28
C LYS A 566 4.87 -19.59 -7.48
N LEU A 567 5.34 -20.83 -7.52
CA LEU A 567 6.53 -21.32 -6.84
C LEU A 567 7.49 -21.91 -7.88
N VAL A 568 8.78 -21.85 -7.61
CA VAL A 568 9.80 -22.52 -8.42
C VAL A 568 10.46 -23.58 -7.52
N THR A 569 10.32 -24.84 -7.90
CA THR A 569 10.94 -25.95 -7.18
C THR A 569 12.40 -26.07 -7.59
N ASP A 570 13.33 -26.10 -6.62
CA ASP A 570 14.75 -26.29 -6.91
C ASP A 570 15.14 -27.77 -7.08
N SER A 571 16.41 -28.02 -7.40
CA SER A 571 16.97 -29.37 -7.56
C SER A 571 16.92 -30.23 -6.30
N ASN A 572 16.70 -29.63 -5.11
CA ASN A 572 16.57 -30.33 -3.84
C ASN A 572 15.09 -30.58 -3.46
N GLY A 573 14.15 -30.16 -4.31
CA GLY A 573 12.71 -30.26 -4.04
C GLY A 573 12.18 -29.19 -3.10
N VAL A 574 12.92 -28.08 -2.91
CA VAL A 574 12.50 -26.95 -2.08
C VAL A 574 11.78 -25.92 -2.96
N ASP A 575 10.62 -25.45 -2.51
CA ASP A 575 9.83 -24.47 -3.24
C ASP A 575 10.24 -23.03 -2.87
N HIS A 576 10.52 -22.22 -3.89
CA HIS A 576 10.98 -20.84 -3.75
C HIS A 576 9.99 -19.85 -4.35
N LYS A 577 9.81 -18.71 -3.68
CA LYS A 577 8.93 -17.62 -4.15
C LYS A 577 9.74 -16.51 -4.82
N PHE A 578 9.63 -16.41 -6.14
CA PHE A 578 10.26 -15.37 -6.94
C PHE A 578 9.30 -14.25 -7.33
N ASN A 579 9.89 -13.11 -7.70
CA ASN A 579 9.27 -12.07 -8.51
C ASN A 579 10.11 -11.87 -9.78
N ASP A 580 9.55 -11.23 -10.81
CA ASP A 580 10.22 -11.12 -12.12
C ASP A 580 11.53 -10.34 -12.05
N LYS A 581 11.62 -9.38 -11.10
CA LYS A 581 12.84 -8.61 -10.84
C LYS A 581 14.04 -9.47 -10.48
N PHE A 582 13.83 -10.64 -9.87
CA PHE A 582 14.92 -11.56 -9.59
C PHE A 582 15.64 -11.96 -10.87
N PHE A 583 14.90 -12.43 -11.88
CA PHE A 583 15.47 -12.88 -13.14
C PHE A 583 16.04 -11.71 -13.95
N ILE A 584 15.31 -10.60 -14.02
CA ILE A 584 15.75 -9.38 -14.71
C ILE A 584 17.12 -8.93 -14.21
N TYR A 585 17.27 -8.77 -12.89
CA TYR A 585 18.54 -8.30 -12.33
C TYR A 585 19.63 -9.38 -12.34
N TYR A 586 19.27 -10.65 -12.26
CA TYR A 586 20.25 -11.74 -12.32
C TYR A 586 20.87 -11.83 -13.72
N LEU A 587 20.03 -11.89 -14.75
CA LEU A 587 20.46 -12.01 -16.15
C LEU A 587 21.22 -10.74 -16.57
N ASP A 588 20.80 -9.56 -16.09
CA ASP A 588 21.40 -8.25 -16.40
C ASP A 588 21.38 -7.93 -17.91
N GLU A 589 20.31 -8.35 -18.58
CA GLU A 589 20.02 -8.07 -19.99
C GLU A 589 18.80 -7.12 -20.10
N PRO A 590 18.67 -6.35 -21.20
CA PRO A 590 17.47 -5.56 -21.45
C PRO A 590 16.20 -6.41 -21.29
N SER A 591 15.17 -5.89 -20.63
CA SER A 591 13.96 -6.65 -20.32
C SER A 591 12.80 -5.70 -20.01
N PHE A 592 11.66 -6.27 -19.64
CA PHE A 592 10.42 -5.60 -19.34
C PHE A 592 9.98 -5.98 -17.93
N TYR A 593 9.50 -5.00 -17.16
CA TYR A 593 8.91 -5.26 -15.86
C TYR A 593 7.40 -5.03 -15.87
N TYR A 594 6.64 -6.11 -15.70
CA TYR A 594 5.17 -6.15 -15.75
C TYR A 594 4.51 -6.37 -14.37
N GLY A 595 5.32 -6.37 -13.31
CA GLY A 595 4.83 -6.52 -11.94
C GLY A 595 4.15 -5.26 -11.38
N LEU A 596 3.92 -5.24 -10.06
CA LEU A 596 3.13 -4.19 -9.39
C LEU A 596 3.56 -2.75 -9.75
N THR A 597 4.87 -2.50 -9.84
CA THR A 597 5.44 -1.18 -10.15
C THR A 597 5.96 -1.06 -11.59
N GLY A 598 5.54 -1.94 -12.49
CA GLY A 598 5.81 -1.83 -13.92
C GLY A 598 5.02 -0.69 -14.56
N GLU A 599 5.56 -0.13 -15.64
CA GLU A 599 4.86 0.81 -16.50
C GLU A 599 3.60 0.16 -17.10
N ALA A 600 2.60 0.98 -17.42
CA ALA A 600 1.28 0.49 -17.84
C ALA A 600 1.29 -0.08 -19.27
N ASP A 601 2.10 0.50 -20.15
CA ASP A 601 2.37 0.03 -21.52
C ASP A 601 2.92 -1.42 -21.53
N ASN A 602 3.99 -1.67 -20.77
CA ASN A 602 4.62 -2.97 -20.61
C ASN A 602 3.62 -4.03 -20.13
N LYS A 603 2.73 -3.64 -19.21
CA LYS A 603 1.67 -4.54 -18.70
C LYS A 603 0.63 -4.85 -19.76
N PHE A 604 0.26 -3.86 -20.57
CA PHE A 604 -0.74 -4.03 -21.62
C PHE A 604 -0.23 -4.91 -22.76
N GLU A 605 0.96 -4.63 -23.29
CA GLU A 605 1.54 -5.42 -24.38
C GLU A 605 1.82 -6.86 -23.93
N PHE A 606 2.34 -7.03 -22.72
CA PHE A 606 2.57 -8.36 -22.19
C PHE A 606 1.27 -9.09 -21.85
N PHE A 607 0.19 -8.38 -21.50
CA PHE A 607 -1.14 -8.96 -21.41
C PHE A 607 -1.57 -9.54 -22.76
N LEU A 608 -1.33 -8.86 -23.88
CA LEU A 608 -1.61 -9.40 -25.22
C LEU A 608 -0.81 -10.67 -25.50
N ILE A 609 0.49 -10.67 -25.20
CA ILE A 609 1.36 -11.85 -25.37
C ILE A 609 0.85 -13.03 -24.52
N LEU A 610 0.64 -12.81 -23.23
CA LEU A 610 0.22 -13.86 -22.31
C LEU A 610 -1.18 -14.37 -22.63
N ARG A 611 -2.07 -13.50 -23.13
CA ARG A 611 -3.40 -13.90 -23.61
C ARG A 611 -3.24 -14.86 -24.79
N GLY A 612 -2.53 -14.49 -25.85
CA GLY A 612 -2.36 -15.43 -26.97
C GLY A 612 -1.75 -16.77 -26.55
N LEU A 613 -0.72 -16.75 -25.69
CA LEU A 613 -0.14 -17.98 -25.12
C LEU A 613 -1.15 -18.82 -24.32
N TYR A 614 -1.90 -18.19 -23.43
CA TYR A 614 -2.85 -18.85 -22.53
C TYR A 614 -3.99 -19.52 -23.30
N TYR A 615 -4.54 -18.83 -24.30
CA TYR A 615 -5.60 -19.35 -25.16
C TYR A 615 -5.06 -20.19 -26.33
N GLN A 616 -3.76 -20.53 -26.33
CA GLN A 616 -3.10 -21.33 -27.37
C GLN A 616 -3.16 -20.72 -28.79
N GLN A 617 -3.40 -19.41 -28.92
CA GLN A 617 -3.53 -18.71 -30.19
C GLN A 617 -2.18 -18.15 -30.65
N ASP A 618 -1.77 -18.46 -31.88
CA ASP A 618 -0.41 -18.20 -32.37
C ASP A 618 -0.06 -16.73 -32.64
N TRP A 619 -1.05 -15.81 -32.68
CA TRP A 619 -0.84 -14.40 -33.00
C TRP A 619 -0.03 -13.60 -31.97
N TRP A 620 0.24 -14.14 -30.77
CA TRP A 620 1.08 -13.49 -29.75
C TRP A 620 2.49 -13.17 -30.26
N ILE A 621 2.95 -13.85 -31.31
CA ILE A 621 4.25 -13.59 -31.93
C ILE A 621 4.33 -12.17 -32.50
N ASN A 622 3.21 -11.60 -32.96
CA ASN A 622 3.18 -10.23 -33.48
C ASN A 622 3.58 -9.20 -32.41
N PRO A 623 2.87 -9.08 -31.26
CA PRO A 623 3.27 -8.15 -30.21
C PRO A 623 4.63 -8.50 -29.60
N ALA A 624 5.01 -9.78 -29.50
CA ALA A 624 6.35 -10.14 -28.99
C ALA A 624 7.49 -9.62 -29.89
N ARG A 625 7.35 -9.77 -31.21
CA ARG A 625 8.28 -9.22 -32.21
C ARG A 625 8.28 -7.70 -32.18
N ASP A 626 7.11 -7.10 -32.03
CA ASP A 626 6.89 -5.66 -32.12
C ASP A 626 7.62 -4.89 -31.02
N ILE A 627 7.52 -5.35 -29.78
CA ILE A 627 8.18 -4.75 -28.63
C ILE A 627 9.68 -5.10 -28.59
N GLY A 628 10.15 -5.89 -29.56
CA GLY A 628 11.55 -6.23 -29.76
C GLY A 628 12.08 -7.34 -28.86
N ILE A 629 11.22 -8.25 -28.36
CA ILE A 629 11.69 -9.45 -27.63
C ILE A 629 12.62 -10.23 -28.55
N ARG A 630 13.80 -10.56 -28.02
CA ARG A 630 14.78 -11.42 -28.68
C ARG A 630 14.80 -12.81 -28.08
N TYR A 631 14.77 -12.89 -26.76
CA TYR A 631 14.97 -14.13 -26.04
C TYR A 631 13.79 -14.39 -25.10
N LEU A 632 13.26 -15.61 -25.16
CA LEU A 632 12.23 -16.10 -24.27
C LEU A 632 12.81 -17.25 -23.44
N VAL A 633 12.85 -17.06 -22.12
CA VAL A 633 13.31 -18.07 -21.17
C VAL A 633 12.07 -18.74 -20.58
N VAL A 634 11.92 -20.04 -20.76
CA VAL A 634 10.88 -20.84 -20.10
C VAL A 634 11.47 -21.47 -18.84
N ASN A 635 10.79 -21.29 -17.71
CA ASN A 635 11.13 -21.99 -16.48
C ASN A 635 10.28 -23.26 -16.33
N ASN A 636 10.90 -24.43 -16.51
CA ASN A 636 10.24 -25.74 -16.48
C ASN A 636 9.86 -26.18 -15.05
N ASN A 637 10.51 -25.61 -14.04
CA ASN A 637 10.28 -25.95 -12.63
C ASN A 637 9.29 -25.01 -11.93
N LEU A 638 8.67 -24.11 -12.69
CA LEU A 638 7.63 -23.26 -12.17
C LEU A 638 6.32 -24.05 -12.00
N ARG A 639 5.72 -23.93 -10.82
CA ARG A 639 4.48 -24.61 -10.44
C ARG A 639 3.47 -23.64 -9.92
N ASP A 640 2.23 -23.96 -10.20
CA ASP A 640 1.07 -23.36 -9.56
C ASP A 640 0.99 -23.76 -8.07
N ASN A 641 0.60 -22.81 -7.22
CA ASN A 641 0.29 -23.04 -5.81
C ASN A 641 -1.15 -23.56 -5.55
N ARG A 642 -1.93 -23.86 -6.60
CA ARG A 642 -3.33 -24.33 -6.59
C ARG A 642 -4.29 -23.38 -5.87
N GLY A 643 -3.95 -22.09 -5.81
CA GLY A 643 -4.78 -21.06 -5.21
C GLY A 643 -6.00 -20.72 -6.08
N VAL A 644 -6.98 -20.04 -5.51
CA VAL A 644 -8.02 -19.33 -6.28
C VAL A 644 -7.98 -17.86 -5.88
N GLY A 645 -8.16 -16.95 -6.84
CA GLY A 645 -8.23 -15.52 -6.52
C GLY A 645 -7.88 -14.59 -7.66
N ALA A 646 -7.99 -13.28 -7.38
CA ALA A 646 -7.84 -12.20 -8.36
C ALA A 646 -6.46 -12.12 -9.05
N GLU A 647 -5.43 -12.79 -8.53
CA GLU A 647 -4.05 -12.71 -9.04
C GLU A 647 -3.57 -14.03 -9.66
N TYR A 648 -4.44 -15.03 -9.74
CA TYR A 648 -4.12 -16.36 -10.22
C TYR A 648 -4.64 -16.56 -11.64
N LEU A 649 -3.75 -16.99 -12.54
CA LEU A 649 -4.09 -17.42 -13.90
C LEU A 649 -3.81 -18.93 -13.97
N PRO A 650 -4.85 -19.79 -13.96
CA PRO A 650 -4.69 -21.21 -13.76
C PRO A 650 -3.90 -21.92 -14.86
N ASN A 651 -2.95 -22.77 -14.50
CA ASN A 651 -2.22 -23.63 -15.44
C ASN A 651 -1.49 -22.93 -16.60
N VAL A 652 -1.21 -21.63 -16.53
CA VAL A 652 -0.54 -20.91 -17.63
C VAL A 652 0.82 -21.53 -18.01
N GLU A 653 1.48 -22.20 -17.07
CA GLU A 653 2.72 -22.97 -17.25
C GLU A 653 2.59 -24.08 -18.29
N SER A 654 1.46 -24.81 -18.29
CA SER A 654 1.27 -25.98 -19.17
C SER A 654 1.02 -25.57 -20.62
N TYR A 655 0.66 -24.32 -20.86
CA TYR A 655 0.33 -23.76 -22.16
C TYR A 655 1.53 -23.15 -22.90
N ILE A 656 2.56 -22.69 -22.18
CA ILE A 656 3.71 -21.98 -22.76
C ILE A 656 4.62 -22.89 -23.58
N GLY A 657 4.97 -24.06 -23.03
CA GLY A 657 5.85 -25.02 -23.72
C GLY A 657 5.30 -25.41 -25.10
N PRO A 658 4.06 -25.94 -25.18
CA PRO A 658 3.43 -26.27 -26.46
C PRO A 658 3.34 -25.10 -27.44
N ALA A 659 3.07 -23.87 -26.95
CA ALA A 659 3.01 -22.69 -27.80
C ALA A 659 4.37 -22.37 -28.43
N LEU A 660 5.46 -22.48 -27.68
CA LEU A 660 6.82 -22.25 -28.20
C LEU A 660 7.26 -23.33 -29.19
N GLU A 661 6.95 -24.60 -28.91
CA GLU A 661 7.23 -25.72 -29.83
C GLU A 661 6.49 -25.54 -31.17
N ARG A 662 5.26 -25.01 -31.16
CA ARG A 662 4.53 -24.67 -32.40
C ARG A 662 5.18 -23.53 -33.17
N GLN A 663 5.56 -22.45 -32.49
CA GLN A 663 6.24 -21.34 -33.14
C GLN A 663 7.60 -21.76 -33.72
N GLU A 664 8.27 -22.73 -33.10
CA GLU A 664 9.49 -23.34 -33.63
C GLU A 664 9.22 -24.13 -34.91
N GLN A 665 8.14 -24.91 -34.95
CA GLN A 665 7.69 -25.62 -36.16
C GLN A 665 7.33 -24.67 -37.31
N LEU A 666 6.77 -23.49 -36.99
CA LEU A 666 6.49 -22.42 -37.95
C LEU A 666 7.74 -21.63 -38.36
N GLY A 667 8.88 -21.83 -37.69
CA GLY A 667 10.16 -21.19 -38.00
C GLY A 667 10.30 -19.76 -37.46
N PHE A 668 9.46 -19.34 -36.51
CA PHE A 668 9.51 -18.00 -35.94
C PHE A 668 10.42 -17.89 -34.71
N VAL A 669 10.60 -19.01 -33.99
CA VAL A 669 11.52 -19.12 -32.86
C VAL A 669 12.43 -20.34 -33.02
N GLU A 670 13.55 -20.36 -32.33
CA GLU A 670 14.51 -21.46 -32.34
C GLU A 670 15.02 -21.75 -30.92
N LEU A 671 15.01 -23.02 -30.50
CA LEU A 671 15.60 -23.43 -29.23
C LEU A 671 17.13 -23.28 -29.26
N ARG A 672 17.68 -22.45 -28.37
CA ARG A 672 19.13 -22.18 -28.27
C ARG A 672 19.81 -22.95 -27.15
N PHE A 673 19.10 -23.17 -26.05
CA PHE A 673 19.66 -23.83 -24.87
C PHE A 673 18.55 -24.51 -24.07
N GLU A 674 18.89 -25.64 -23.45
CA GLU A 674 18.03 -26.36 -22.52
C GLU A 674 18.88 -27.00 -21.42
N ASN A 675 18.45 -26.83 -20.17
CA ASN A 675 18.91 -27.63 -19.04
C ASN A 675 17.71 -28.09 -18.20
N ASP A 676 17.98 -28.68 -17.03
CA ASP A 676 16.95 -29.27 -16.18
C ASP A 676 15.89 -28.26 -15.70
N THR A 677 16.23 -26.96 -15.64
CA THR A 677 15.34 -25.91 -15.13
C THR A 677 14.85 -24.95 -16.21
N TYR A 678 15.65 -24.64 -17.22
CA TYR A 678 15.39 -23.56 -18.17
C TYR A 678 15.50 -24.02 -19.63
N ARG A 679 14.63 -23.46 -20.48
CA ARG A 679 14.77 -23.46 -21.94
C ARG A 679 14.90 -22.03 -22.44
N LEU A 680 15.83 -21.79 -23.36
CA LEU A 680 16.04 -20.50 -23.99
C LEU A 680 15.67 -20.59 -25.47
N TYR A 681 14.66 -19.82 -25.88
CA TYR A 681 14.29 -19.65 -27.27
C TYR A 681 14.76 -18.30 -27.78
N GLU A 682 15.26 -18.26 -29.01
CA GLU A 682 15.48 -17.01 -29.75
C GLU A 682 14.33 -16.78 -30.73
N LEU A 683 13.75 -15.58 -30.71
CA LEU A 683 12.88 -15.11 -31.76
C LEU A 683 13.77 -14.72 -32.95
N THR A 684 13.93 -15.66 -33.89
CA THR A 684 14.80 -15.51 -35.07
C THR A 684 14.17 -14.60 -36.11
N ASP A 685 12.84 -14.51 -36.09
CA ASP A 685 12.05 -13.72 -37.02
C ASP A 685 11.88 -12.25 -36.60
N ARG A 686 12.90 -11.43 -36.89
CA ARG A 686 12.98 -10.03 -36.45
C ARG A 686 12.15 -9.07 -37.30
N ALA A 687 11.65 -8.02 -36.67
CA ALA A 687 11.06 -6.87 -37.36
C ALA A 687 12.10 -6.09 -38.19
N ARG A 688 11.64 -5.46 -39.28
CA ARG A 688 12.44 -4.47 -40.01
C ARG A 688 12.60 -3.21 -39.15
N VAL A 689 13.78 -2.59 -39.20
CA VAL A 689 14.10 -1.38 -38.41
C VAL A 689 13.34 -0.16 -38.91
N ASP A 690 13.12 -0.07 -40.22
CA ASP A 690 12.40 1.02 -40.89
C ASP A 690 11.09 0.44 -41.44
N ARG A 691 10.09 0.38 -40.57
CA ARG A 691 8.76 -0.16 -40.84
C ARG A 691 7.72 0.91 -40.58
N GLU A 692 6.64 0.86 -41.34
CA GLU A 692 5.57 1.85 -41.26
C GLU A 692 4.73 1.64 -39.99
N THR A 693 4.30 2.72 -39.34
CA THR A 693 3.41 2.63 -38.17
C THR A 693 2.01 2.22 -38.60
N LEU A 694 1.49 1.17 -37.97
CA LEU A 694 0.09 0.79 -38.01
C LEU A 694 -0.55 1.15 -36.68
N LEU A 695 -1.27 2.27 -36.64
CA LEU A 695 -2.03 2.68 -35.46
C LEU A 695 -3.30 1.84 -35.34
N VAL A 696 -3.45 1.16 -34.20
CA VAL A 696 -4.58 0.31 -33.87
C VAL A 696 -5.62 1.12 -33.09
N ASP A 697 -6.66 1.56 -33.80
CA ASP A 697 -7.86 2.22 -33.26
C ASP A 697 -9.13 1.48 -33.73
N SER A 698 -9.22 0.22 -33.30
CA SER A 698 -10.21 -0.73 -33.78
C SER A 698 -11.06 -1.29 -32.65
N SER A 699 -12.09 -2.06 -32.99
CA SER A 699 -12.66 -2.98 -31.99
C SER A 699 -11.69 -4.11 -31.67
N TRP A 700 -11.92 -4.79 -30.55
CA TRP A 700 -11.17 -6.00 -30.24
C TRP A 700 -11.36 -7.11 -31.27
N SER A 701 -12.58 -7.28 -31.77
CA SER A 701 -12.90 -8.25 -32.81
C SER A 701 -12.13 -7.96 -34.11
N GLU A 702 -12.08 -6.70 -34.54
CA GLU A 702 -11.32 -6.29 -35.73
C GLU A 702 -9.82 -6.48 -35.57
N TYR A 703 -9.28 -6.19 -34.38
CA TYR A 703 -7.87 -6.44 -34.09
C TYR A 703 -7.55 -7.93 -34.20
N LEU A 704 -8.37 -8.80 -33.61
CA LEU A 704 -8.21 -10.24 -33.76
C LEU A 704 -8.37 -10.68 -35.22
N ASP A 705 -9.35 -10.15 -35.96
CA ASP A 705 -9.53 -10.46 -37.38
C ASP A 705 -8.31 -10.13 -38.25
N LEU A 706 -7.58 -9.08 -37.86
CA LEU A 706 -6.31 -8.71 -38.47
C LEU A 706 -5.22 -9.73 -38.12
N VAL A 707 -4.96 -9.97 -36.83
CA VAL A 707 -3.74 -10.66 -36.39
C VAL A 707 -3.86 -12.18 -36.26
N PHE A 708 -5.07 -12.72 -36.14
CA PHE A 708 -5.32 -14.11 -35.70
C PHE A 708 -4.55 -15.16 -36.52
N ASP A 709 -4.63 -15.06 -37.85
CA ASP A 709 -3.94 -15.97 -38.79
C ASP A 709 -2.78 -15.28 -39.53
N ARG A 710 -2.53 -13.98 -39.31
CA ARG A 710 -1.46 -13.21 -39.96
C ARG A 710 -0.31 -12.94 -39.01
N LEU A 711 0.53 -13.94 -38.85
CA LEU A 711 1.60 -13.99 -37.84
C LEU A 711 2.83 -13.13 -38.18
N GLU A 712 2.89 -12.58 -39.38
CA GLU A 712 4.06 -11.88 -39.92
C GLU A 712 3.89 -10.36 -40.02
N LEU A 713 2.72 -9.81 -39.68
CA LEU A 713 2.41 -8.38 -39.88
C LEU A 713 3.43 -7.46 -39.20
N SER A 714 3.85 -7.77 -37.98
CA SER A 714 4.82 -6.93 -37.27
C SER A 714 6.24 -6.99 -37.85
N ARG A 715 6.52 -7.82 -38.89
CA ARG A 715 7.75 -7.67 -39.67
C ARG A 715 7.75 -6.38 -40.50
N CYS A 716 6.57 -6.03 -41.00
CA CYS A 716 6.33 -4.97 -41.96
C CYS A 716 5.76 -3.69 -41.32
N TYR A 717 5.14 -3.80 -40.14
CA TYR A 717 4.51 -2.68 -39.45
C TYR A 717 4.91 -2.60 -37.97
N ASP A 718 4.99 -1.38 -37.45
CA ASP A 718 5.12 -1.07 -36.02
C ASP A 718 3.72 -0.94 -35.42
N PHE A 719 3.35 -1.77 -34.45
CA PHE A 719 2.01 -1.74 -33.88
C PHE A 719 1.95 -0.72 -32.74
N GLU A 720 1.30 0.40 -33.00
CA GLU A 720 1.01 1.38 -31.95
C GLU A 720 -0.44 1.26 -31.51
N TYR A 721 -0.66 1.28 -30.20
CA TYR A 721 -2.00 1.20 -29.63
C TYR A 721 -2.39 2.56 -29.07
N LEU A 722 -3.62 3.00 -29.38
CA LEU A 722 -4.17 4.29 -28.96
C LEU A 722 -3.91 4.68 -27.48
N PRO A 723 -4.02 3.78 -26.47
CA PRO A 723 -3.79 4.13 -25.07
C PRO A 723 -2.41 4.72 -24.74
N TYR A 724 -1.40 4.39 -25.56
CA TYR A 724 0.01 4.70 -25.34
C TYR A 724 0.65 5.37 -26.56
N TYR A 725 -0.15 5.76 -27.54
CA TYR A 725 0.30 6.49 -28.72
C TYR A 725 0.74 7.91 -28.31
N GLU A 726 2.00 8.25 -28.60
CA GLU A 726 2.53 9.60 -28.43
C GLU A 726 2.73 10.24 -29.81
N PRO A 727 2.00 11.31 -30.15
CA PRO A 727 2.16 11.99 -31.43
C PRO A 727 3.49 12.72 -31.44
N ASP A 728 4.52 12.08 -31.99
CA ASP A 728 5.80 12.71 -32.25
C ASP A 728 5.55 13.74 -33.36
N GLY A 729 5.65 15.04 -33.05
CA GLY A 729 5.21 16.16 -33.90
C GLY A 729 5.86 16.29 -35.29
N THR A 730 6.49 15.23 -35.79
CA THR A 730 7.08 15.05 -37.13
C THR A 730 6.60 13.81 -37.88
N ALA A 731 5.87 12.87 -37.27
CA ALA A 731 5.41 11.63 -37.91
C ALA A 731 3.92 11.36 -37.57
N GLU A 732 3.01 11.76 -38.46
CA GLU A 732 1.61 11.28 -38.42
C GLU A 732 1.58 9.79 -38.81
N PRO A 733 0.68 8.97 -38.24
CA PRO A 733 0.61 7.56 -38.59
C PRO A 733 0.14 7.45 -40.03
N ALA A 734 0.92 6.72 -40.84
CA ALA A 734 0.64 6.57 -42.25
C ALA A 734 -0.51 5.56 -42.51
N LEU A 735 -0.70 4.58 -41.62
CA LEU A 735 -1.78 3.60 -41.67
C LEU A 735 -2.57 3.51 -40.35
N LEU A 736 -3.90 3.47 -40.48
CA LEU A 736 -4.85 3.41 -39.37
C LEU A 736 -5.78 2.20 -39.55
N LEU A 737 -5.79 1.30 -38.57
CA LEU A 737 -6.79 0.24 -38.46
C LEU A 737 -8.01 0.79 -37.71
N SER A 738 -9.05 1.17 -38.45
CA SER A 738 -10.34 1.57 -37.87
C SER A 738 -11.49 1.30 -38.84
N ALA A 739 -12.62 0.82 -38.33
CA ALA A 739 -13.86 0.72 -39.10
C ALA A 739 -14.77 1.95 -38.96
N ASP A 740 -14.42 2.90 -38.07
CA ASP A 740 -15.16 4.14 -37.86
C ASP A 740 -14.24 5.36 -38.06
N PRO A 741 -14.14 5.87 -39.30
CA PRO A 741 -13.29 7.01 -39.62
C PRO A 741 -13.63 8.27 -38.81
N VAL A 742 -14.89 8.43 -38.40
CA VAL A 742 -15.35 9.62 -37.66
C VAL A 742 -14.92 9.54 -36.20
N SER A 743 -15.14 8.39 -35.55
CA SER A 743 -14.62 8.17 -34.19
C SER A 743 -13.10 8.24 -34.16
N ALA A 744 -12.42 7.69 -35.16
CA ALA A 744 -10.97 7.72 -35.20
C ALA A 744 -10.39 9.13 -35.36
N ALA A 745 -11.06 10.01 -36.13
CA ALA A 745 -10.67 11.41 -36.21
C ALA A 745 -10.79 12.13 -34.86
N LEU A 746 -11.82 11.80 -34.06
CA LEU A 746 -11.97 12.32 -32.70
C LEU A 746 -10.92 11.75 -31.75
N ASP A 747 -10.58 10.48 -31.90
CA ASP A 747 -9.59 9.80 -31.07
C ASP A 747 -8.19 10.37 -31.30
N LEU A 748 -7.78 10.54 -32.56
CA LEU A 748 -6.53 11.23 -32.92
C LEU A 748 -6.50 12.67 -32.39
N TYR A 749 -7.59 13.44 -32.58
CA TYR A 749 -7.68 14.80 -32.05
C TYR A 749 -7.53 14.84 -30.52
N ALA A 750 -8.17 13.91 -29.80
CA ALA A 750 -8.14 13.86 -28.34
C ALA A 750 -6.77 13.45 -27.78
N VAL A 751 -6.02 12.62 -28.51
CA VAL A 751 -4.64 12.26 -28.18
C VAL A 751 -3.69 13.44 -28.44
N GLU A 752 -3.76 14.07 -29.63
CA GLU A 752 -2.92 15.21 -30.00
C GLU A 752 -3.16 16.45 -29.14
N GLN A 753 -4.42 16.82 -28.95
CA GLN A 753 -4.80 17.97 -28.13
C GLN A 753 -4.97 17.52 -26.69
N THR A 754 -3.87 17.37 -25.95
CA THR A 754 -3.91 16.80 -24.60
C THR A 754 -4.81 17.56 -23.61
N ASN A 755 -5.15 18.81 -23.90
CA ASN A 755 -6.05 19.68 -23.14
C ASN A 755 -7.52 19.62 -23.61
N SER A 756 -7.90 18.68 -24.48
CA SER A 756 -9.29 18.47 -24.91
C SER A 756 -9.95 17.30 -24.18
N PHE A 757 -9.18 16.30 -23.73
CA PHE A 757 -9.68 15.11 -23.03
C PHE A 757 -9.49 15.18 -21.50
N TYR A 758 -10.55 14.94 -20.75
CA TYR A 758 -10.61 15.10 -19.29
C TYR A 758 -11.14 13.85 -18.60
N ARG A 759 -10.38 13.31 -17.65
CA ARG A 759 -10.74 12.08 -16.92
C ARG A 759 -11.56 12.36 -15.67
N PRO A 760 -12.35 11.38 -15.18
CA PRO A 760 -13.00 11.47 -13.88
C PRO A 760 -12.00 11.73 -12.73
N SER A 761 -12.42 12.52 -11.74
CA SER A 761 -11.62 12.88 -10.58
C SER A 761 -11.38 11.70 -9.65
N SER A 762 -10.11 11.37 -9.42
CA SER A 762 -9.69 10.27 -8.53
C SER A 762 -9.84 10.58 -7.03
N LYS A 763 -10.20 11.81 -6.65
CA LYS A 763 -10.28 12.23 -5.25
C LYS A 763 -11.31 11.43 -4.44
N GLY A 764 -12.38 10.99 -5.10
CA GLY A 764 -13.50 10.27 -4.49
C GLY A 764 -13.40 8.75 -4.51
N PHE A 765 -12.50 8.16 -5.31
CA PHE A 765 -12.49 6.71 -5.60
C PHE A 765 -12.28 5.86 -4.35
N ALA A 766 -11.49 6.33 -3.38
CA ALA A 766 -11.27 5.66 -2.10
C ALA A 766 -12.54 5.49 -1.25
N PHE A 767 -13.58 6.30 -1.52
CA PHE A 767 -14.73 6.50 -0.65
C PHE A 767 -16.04 6.07 -1.28
N ASN A 768 -16.05 5.67 -2.56
CA ASN A 768 -17.24 5.27 -3.28
C ASN A 768 -17.10 3.83 -3.79
N PRO A 769 -17.89 2.86 -3.27
CA PRO A 769 -17.89 1.49 -3.76
C PRO A 769 -18.44 1.34 -5.18
N ASP A 770 -19.25 2.28 -5.68
CA ASP A 770 -19.84 2.17 -7.03
C ASP A 770 -18.97 2.82 -8.11
N VAL A 771 -17.68 3.02 -7.80
CA VAL A 771 -16.70 3.61 -8.70
C VAL A 771 -15.49 2.71 -8.73
N VAL A 772 -15.38 1.90 -9.78
CA VAL A 772 -14.30 0.94 -9.98
C VAL A 772 -13.32 1.50 -10.98
N THR A 773 -12.07 1.72 -10.58
CA THR A 773 -11.04 2.17 -11.52
C THR A 773 -10.38 0.98 -12.21
N SER A 774 -10.21 1.08 -13.52
CA SER A 774 -9.44 0.10 -14.32
C SER A 774 -8.02 -0.14 -13.79
N ALA A 775 -7.40 0.86 -13.14
CA ALA A 775 -6.08 0.71 -12.58
C ALA A 775 -6.01 -0.20 -11.33
N TYR A 776 -7.15 -0.57 -10.72
CA TYR A 776 -7.21 -1.70 -9.77
C TYR A 776 -6.77 -3.03 -10.40
N TYR A 777 -7.09 -3.21 -11.70
CA TYR A 777 -6.76 -4.41 -12.47
C TYR A 777 -5.35 -4.38 -13.07
N GLN A 778 -4.61 -3.27 -12.91
CA GLN A 778 -3.21 -3.15 -13.35
C GLN A 778 -2.20 -3.49 -12.23
N SER A 779 -2.68 -4.02 -11.09
CA SER A 779 -1.94 -4.11 -9.82
C SER A 779 -2.00 -5.54 -9.23
N PRO A 780 -1.67 -6.65 -9.95
CA PRO A 780 -0.72 -6.86 -11.07
C PRO A 780 -1.37 -7.21 -12.43
N MET A 781 -0.57 -7.38 -13.51
CA MET A 781 -1.05 -7.66 -14.88
C MET A 781 -2.03 -8.84 -14.97
N PHE A 782 -1.88 -9.90 -14.16
CA PHE A 782 -2.82 -11.03 -14.16
C PHE A 782 -4.27 -10.62 -13.86
N ARG A 783 -4.49 -9.53 -13.13
CA ARG A 783 -5.84 -9.01 -12.89
C ARG A 783 -6.49 -8.49 -14.17
N LEU A 784 -5.74 -8.14 -15.22
CA LEU A 784 -6.32 -7.76 -16.51
C LEU A 784 -7.15 -8.91 -17.13
N PHE A 785 -6.82 -10.16 -16.84
CA PHE A 785 -7.62 -11.32 -17.27
C PHE A 785 -8.99 -11.36 -16.59
N LEU A 786 -9.16 -10.73 -15.43
CA LEU A 786 -10.48 -10.67 -14.77
C LEU A 786 -11.49 -9.88 -15.59
N PHE A 787 -11.05 -8.93 -16.42
CA PHE A 787 -11.94 -8.23 -17.34
C PHE A 787 -12.57 -9.16 -18.39
N LEU A 788 -11.95 -10.32 -18.66
CA LEU A 788 -12.48 -11.33 -19.58
C LEU A 788 -13.44 -12.32 -18.89
N SER A 789 -13.72 -12.13 -17.60
CA SER A 789 -14.58 -13.00 -16.80
C SER A 789 -15.85 -12.30 -16.30
N ASN A 790 -16.88 -13.06 -15.97
CA ASN A 790 -18.10 -12.63 -15.28
C ASN A 790 -18.10 -13.09 -13.80
N THR A 791 -16.93 -13.43 -13.27
CA THR A 791 -16.78 -13.78 -11.86
C THR A 791 -16.95 -12.57 -10.95
N ARG A 792 -17.16 -12.79 -9.64
CA ARG A 792 -17.18 -11.75 -8.59
C ARG A 792 -15.97 -10.80 -8.58
N TRP A 793 -14.88 -11.19 -9.22
CA TRP A 793 -13.65 -10.41 -9.28
C TRP A 793 -13.68 -9.37 -10.41
N ASN A 794 -14.54 -9.55 -11.42
CA ASN A 794 -14.91 -8.50 -12.35
C ASN A 794 -15.99 -7.59 -11.73
N ARG A 795 -15.55 -6.59 -11.00
CA ARG A 795 -16.38 -5.59 -10.32
C ARG A 795 -16.93 -4.52 -11.27
N THR A 796 -16.53 -4.55 -12.54
CA THR A 796 -17.08 -3.63 -13.55
C THR A 796 -18.46 -4.09 -14.05
N GLU A 797 -18.81 -5.36 -13.81
CA GLU A 797 -20.02 -6.01 -14.30
C GLU A 797 -20.15 -6.01 -15.84
N ILE A 798 -19.08 -5.66 -16.56
CA ILE A 798 -18.95 -5.70 -18.02
C ILE A 798 -17.69 -6.50 -18.39
N ILE A 799 -17.83 -7.47 -19.28
CA ILE A 799 -16.67 -8.14 -19.87
C ILE A 799 -16.04 -7.18 -20.87
N THR A 800 -14.74 -6.93 -20.77
CA THR A 800 -14.03 -6.00 -21.64
C THR A 800 -12.63 -6.51 -21.98
N PRO A 801 -12.08 -6.24 -23.18
CA PRO A 801 -10.72 -6.62 -23.58
C PRO A 801 -9.63 -5.79 -22.87
N GLY A 802 -9.74 -5.62 -21.55
CA GLY A 802 -8.81 -4.84 -20.76
C GLY A 802 -8.85 -3.34 -21.06
N LEU A 803 -7.70 -2.77 -21.40
CA LEU A 803 -7.53 -1.33 -21.68
C LEU A 803 -7.60 -1.02 -23.18
N PHE A 804 -7.88 -2.04 -24.00
CA PHE A 804 -7.91 -1.94 -25.45
C PHE A 804 -8.94 -0.91 -25.90
N GLY A 805 -8.57 -0.04 -26.85
CA GLY A 805 -9.44 1.02 -27.39
C GLY A 805 -9.64 2.24 -26.48
N THR A 806 -8.98 2.31 -25.32
CA THR A 806 -8.96 3.55 -24.50
C THR A 806 -8.00 4.57 -25.10
N LEU A 807 -8.26 5.87 -24.91
CA LEU A 807 -7.36 6.95 -25.31
C LEU A 807 -6.10 7.04 -24.45
N ARG A 808 -6.20 6.73 -23.16
CA ARG A 808 -5.05 6.89 -22.24
C ARG A 808 -4.86 5.79 -21.20
N GLY A 809 -5.22 4.56 -21.55
CA GLY A 809 -4.93 3.36 -20.76
C GLY A 809 -5.64 3.31 -19.41
N SER A 810 -6.77 4.01 -19.28
CA SER A 810 -7.55 4.02 -18.04
C SER A 810 -9.00 4.45 -18.28
N PHE A 811 -9.93 3.74 -17.66
CA PHE A 811 -11.34 4.11 -17.50
C PHE A 811 -11.83 3.90 -16.07
N VAL A 812 -13.05 4.35 -15.80
CA VAL A 812 -13.82 4.12 -14.57
C VAL A 812 -15.10 3.37 -14.91
N ALA A 813 -15.35 2.25 -14.25
CA ALA A 813 -16.64 1.57 -14.31
C ALA A 813 -17.56 2.06 -13.19
N VAL A 814 -18.83 2.16 -13.55
CA VAL A 814 -19.94 2.60 -12.71
C VAL A 814 -21.01 1.51 -12.78
N PRO A 815 -20.92 0.47 -11.94
CA PRO A 815 -21.86 -0.64 -11.99
C PRO A 815 -23.28 -0.22 -11.60
N ARG A 816 -23.44 0.83 -10.77
CA ARG A 816 -24.72 1.19 -10.14
C ARG A 816 -24.98 2.69 -10.14
N ALA A 817 -26.16 3.11 -9.69
CA ALA A 817 -26.53 4.52 -9.61
C ALA A 817 -25.50 5.31 -8.79
N THR A 818 -24.80 6.26 -9.42
CA THR A 818 -23.73 7.01 -8.75
C THR A 818 -23.50 8.39 -9.36
N ARG A 819 -22.69 9.20 -8.68
CA ARG A 819 -22.23 10.50 -9.16
C ARG A 819 -20.72 10.54 -9.32
N LEU A 820 -20.27 11.07 -10.45
CA LEU A 820 -18.87 11.33 -10.78
C LEU A 820 -18.64 12.81 -11.10
N THR A 821 -17.41 13.28 -10.90
CA THR A 821 -17.00 14.63 -11.29
C THR A 821 -15.83 14.58 -12.26
N VAL A 822 -15.87 15.42 -13.29
CA VAL A 822 -14.82 15.55 -14.31
C VAL A 822 -14.33 17.00 -14.28
N PRO A 823 -13.13 17.27 -13.74
CA PRO A 823 -12.55 18.61 -13.77
C PRO A 823 -12.04 18.93 -15.17
N VAL A 824 -12.39 20.10 -15.68
CA VAL A 824 -12.11 20.58 -17.03
C VAL A 824 -11.40 21.93 -16.96
N SER A 825 -10.52 22.24 -17.92
CA SER A 825 -9.78 23.51 -17.95
C SER A 825 -9.77 24.11 -19.34
N VAL A 826 -10.59 25.13 -19.58
CA VAL A 826 -10.70 25.78 -20.88
C VAL A 826 -9.62 26.86 -21.03
N SER A 827 -8.83 26.77 -22.10
CA SER A 827 -7.72 27.69 -22.42
C SER A 827 -8.18 28.95 -23.13
N GLU A 828 -9.17 28.83 -24.03
CA GLU A 828 -9.69 29.93 -24.85
C GLU A 828 -11.22 30.01 -24.74
N PRO A 829 -11.80 31.22 -24.67
CA PRO A 829 -13.24 31.34 -24.59
C PRO A 829 -13.88 30.97 -25.93
N GLY A 830 -14.98 30.21 -25.90
CA GLY A 830 -15.66 29.81 -27.13
C GLY A 830 -16.82 28.85 -26.90
N THR A 831 -17.45 28.43 -28.00
CA THR A 831 -18.45 27.36 -28.00
C THR A 831 -17.77 26.03 -28.21
N TYR A 832 -17.96 25.10 -27.27
CA TYR A 832 -17.38 23.77 -27.29
C TYR A 832 -18.49 22.73 -27.42
N ARG A 833 -18.27 21.71 -28.25
CA ARG A 833 -19.00 20.47 -28.25
C ARG A 833 -18.51 19.61 -27.08
N VAL A 834 -19.43 19.04 -26.32
CA VAL A 834 -19.13 18.18 -25.17
C VAL A 834 -19.47 16.74 -25.53
N LEU A 835 -18.47 15.88 -25.56
CA LEU A 835 -18.63 14.46 -25.86
C LEU A 835 -18.24 13.62 -24.64
N LEU A 836 -19.05 12.62 -24.31
CA LEU A 836 -18.73 11.62 -23.29
C LEU A 836 -18.21 10.36 -23.98
N ARG A 837 -16.95 9.99 -23.71
CA ARG A 837 -16.38 8.73 -24.20
C ARG A 837 -16.59 7.62 -23.18
N GLY A 838 -17.18 6.51 -23.60
CA GLY A 838 -17.54 5.40 -22.72
C GLY A 838 -18.10 4.18 -23.45
N ALA A 839 -18.58 3.22 -22.67
CA ALA A 839 -19.36 2.07 -23.14
C ALA A 839 -20.63 1.96 -22.29
N ALA A 840 -21.77 2.36 -22.87
CA ALA A 840 -23.07 2.42 -22.20
C ALA A 840 -23.91 1.19 -22.55
N THR A 841 -24.56 0.59 -21.57
CA THR A 841 -25.42 -0.60 -21.74
C THR A 841 -26.88 -0.21 -22.00
N ALA A 842 -27.42 0.67 -21.17
CA ALA A 842 -28.67 1.43 -21.29
C ALA A 842 -28.78 2.24 -19.99
N ASN A 843 -28.31 3.49 -19.97
CA ASN A 843 -28.11 4.24 -18.74
C ASN A 843 -28.86 5.57 -18.74
N ASP A 844 -29.56 5.90 -17.66
CA ASP A 844 -30.20 7.20 -17.46
C ASP A 844 -29.19 8.18 -16.85
N LEU A 845 -28.74 9.14 -17.65
CA LEU A 845 -27.68 10.07 -17.30
C LEU A 845 -28.19 11.50 -17.22
N GLU A 846 -27.75 12.21 -16.17
CA GLU A 846 -27.86 13.66 -16.03
C GLU A 846 -26.45 14.26 -15.90
N ILE A 847 -26.07 15.09 -16.86
CA ILE A 847 -24.79 15.80 -16.90
C ILE A 847 -25.04 17.28 -16.62
N GLY A 848 -24.32 17.85 -15.65
CA GLY A 848 -24.43 19.26 -15.31
C GLY A 848 -23.09 19.94 -15.04
N ALA A 849 -22.92 21.17 -15.51
CA ALA A 849 -21.78 22.03 -15.16
C ALA A 849 -22.31 23.42 -14.74
N PRO A 850 -22.54 23.66 -13.44
CA PRO A 850 -23.18 24.90 -12.96
C PRO A 850 -22.41 26.18 -13.33
N THR A 851 -21.08 26.12 -13.39
CA THR A 851 -20.25 27.28 -13.78
C THR A 851 -20.36 27.65 -15.25
N LEU A 852 -20.96 26.77 -16.06
CA LEU A 852 -21.13 26.92 -17.50
C LEU A 852 -22.62 27.01 -17.91
N ASP A 853 -23.54 26.99 -16.94
CA ASP A 853 -24.99 26.88 -17.17
C ASP A 853 -25.37 25.71 -18.11
N PHE A 854 -24.59 24.63 -18.06
CA PHE A 854 -24.80 23.45 -18.90
C PHE A 854 -25.60 22.38 -18.14
N ARG A 855 -26.64 21.86 -18.78
CA ARG A 855 -27.39 20.70 -18.30
C ARG A 855 -27.87 19.88 -19.48
N SER A 856 -27.57 18.58 -19.45
CA SER A 856 -27.99 17.61 -20.47
C SER A 856 -28.51 16.37 -19.75
N SER A 857 -29.58 15.78 -20.26
CA SER A 857 -30.13 14.52 -19.77
C SER A 857 -30.42 13.64 -20.97
N LEU A 858 -29.96 12.40 -20.92
CA LEU A 858 -30.09 11.46 -22.02
C LEU A 858 -30.09 10.02 -21.51
N GLU A 859 -30.75 9.15 -22.28
CA GLU A 859 -30.66 7.71 -22.13
C GLU A 859 -29.53 7.19 -23.02
N ALA A 860 -28.41 6.81 -22.40
CA ALA A 860 -27.20 6.38 -23.09
C ALA A 860 -27.33 4.91 -23.46
N ARG A 861 -27.31 4.60 -24.76
CA ARG A 861 -27.38 3.23 -25.28
C ARG A 861 -26.13 2.88 -26.10
N PRO A 862 -25.86 1.58 -26.32
CA PRO A 862 -24.84 1.13 -27.24
C PRO A 862 -25.02 1.78 -28.62
N VAL A 863 -23.94 2.31 -29.17
CA VAL A 863 -23.92 2.85 -30.53
C VAL A 863 -23.41 1.76 -31.46
N GLY A 864 -24.22 1.34 -32.43
CA GLY A 864 -23.84 0.27 -33.36
C GLY A 864 -23.58 -1.07 -32.65
N ASP A 865 -22.44 -1.68 -32.94
CA ASP A 865 -21.92 -2.94 -32.40
C ASP A 865 -20.91 -2.75 -31.24
N SER A 866 -20.89 -1.55 -30.64
CA SER A 866 -19.93 -1.21 -29.58
C SER A 866 -20.06 -2.03 -28.30
N LEU A 867 -21.24 -2.58 -28.02
CA LEU A 867 -21.52 -3.41 -26.86
C LEU A 867 -22.55 -4.48 -27.22
N GLU A 868 -22.24 -5.72 -26.86
CA GLU A 868 -23.08 -6.89 -27.11
C GLU A 868 -23.55 -7.52 -25.80
N PHE A 869 -24.68 -8.23 -25.83
CA PHE A 869 -25.23 -8.92 -24.66
C PHE A 869 -25.30 -10.42 -24.92
N PHE A 870 -24.83 -11.24 -23.99
CA PHE A 870 -24.91 -12.71 -24.08
C PHE A 870 -25.57 -13.28 -22.83
N THR A 871 -26.08 -14.51 -22.90
CA THR A 871 -26.49 -15.21 -21.68
C THR A 871 -25.26 -15.77 -20.96
N GLN A 872 -25.31 -15.90 -19.64
CA GLN A 872 -24.21 -16.50 -18.86
C GLN A 872 -23.76 -17.87 -19.40
N ASP A 873 -24.70 -18.72 -19.82
CA ASP A 873 -24.40 -20.06 -20.35
C ASP A 873 -23.75 -20.05 -21.74
N SER A 874 -23.89 -18.97 -22.50
CA SER A 874 -23.41 -18.88 -23.89
C SER A 874 -22.19 -17.98 -24.07
N VAL A 875 -21.91 -17.05 -23.16
CA VAL A 875 -20.90 -15.99 -23.35
C VAL A 875 -19.48 -16.52 -23.63
N TYR A 876 -19.15 -17.72 -23.18
CA TYR A 876 -17.85 -18.38 -23.41
C TYR A 876 -17.88 -19.55 -24.40
N THR A 877 -19.01 -19.74 -25.10
CA THR A 877 -19.15 -20.81 -26.09
C THR A 877 -18.72 -20.32 -27.47
N GLU A 878 -18.16 -21.22 -28.29
CA GLU A 878 -17.69 -20.89 -29.64
C GLU A 878 -18.81 -20.30 -30.52
N ASN A 879 -20.02 -20.89 -30.47
CA ASN A 879 -21.13 -20.46 -31.32
C ASN A 879 -22.07 -19.44 -30.65
N ARG A 880 -21.53 -18.58 -29.79
CA ARG A 880 -22.33 -17.60 -29.04
C ARG A 880 -22.98 -16.59 -30.00
N VAL A 881 -24.22 -16.22 -29.70
CA VAL A 881 -25.00 -15.25 -30.49
C VAL A 881 -25.49 -14.14 -29.57
N PRO A 882 -25.30 -12.85 -29.92
CA PRO A 882 -25.79 -11.75 -29.12
C PRO A 882 -27.32 -11.78 -28.96
N VAL A 883 -27.80 -11.48 -27.76
CA VAL A 883 -29.20 -11.28 -27.44
C VAL A 883 -29.63 -9.90 -27.92
N ALA A 884 -30.73 -9.82 -28.67
CA ALA A 884 -31.28 -8.54 -29.12
C ALA A 884 -31.89 -7.75 -27.96
N THR A 885 -31.28 -6.62 -27.60
CA THR A 885 -31.69 -5.79 -26.46
C THR A 885 -32.23 -4.40 -26.85
N ALA A 886 -32.18 -4.04 -28.13
CA ALA A 886 -32.52 -2.69 -28.62
C ALA A 886 -33.96 -2.24 -28.30
N GLN A 887 -34.88 -3.18 -28.07
CA GLN A 887 -36.29 -2.89 -27.74
C GLN A 887 -36.60 -2.96 -26.24
N LEU A 888 -35.63 -3.36 -25.40
CA LEU A 888 -35.81 -3.46 -23.96
C LEU A 888 -35.67 -2.07 -23.33
N SER A 889 -36.52 -1.79 -22.34
CA SER A 889 -36.39 -0.58 -21.52
C SER A 889 -35.13 -0.63 -20.65
N VAL A 890 -34.74 0.50 -20.06
CA VAL A 890 -33.64 0.56 -19.08
C VAL A 890 -33.92 -0.40 -17.91
N GLU A 891 -35.14 -0.36 -17.37
CA GLU A 891 -35.60 -1.22 -16.26
C GLU A 891 -35.61 -2.71 -16.64
N ASP A 892 -36.06 -3.07 -17.84
CA ASP A 892 -36.00 -4.48 -18.31
C ASP A 892 -34.56 -5.00 -18.43
N LEU A 893 -33.60 -4.11 -18.75
CA LEU A 893 -32.19 -4.46 -18.83
C LEU A 893 -31.57 -4.59 -17.44
N GLU A 894 -31.96 -3.75 -16.48
CA GLU A 894 -31.49 -3.86 -15.09
C GLU A 894 -31.82 -5.23 -14.51
N ASP A 895 -33.09 -5.64 -14.66
CA ASP A 895 -33.55 -6.95 -14.18
C ASP A 895 -32.78 -8.10 -14.85
N ARG A 896 -32.60 -8.04 -16.18
CA ARG A 896 -31.97 -9.14 -16.93
C ARG A 896 -30.46 -9.21 -16.74
N ILE A 897 -29.76 -8.09 -16.65
CA ILE A 897 -28.31 -8.08 -16.36
C ILE A 897 -28.06 -8.63 -14.94
N GLY A 898 -28.94 -8.29 -13.99
CA GLY A 898 -28.88 -8.86 -12.64
C GLY A 898 -29.13 -10.36 -12.56
N GLU A 899 -29.88 -10.94 -13.51
CA GLU A 899 -30.24 -12.36 -13.53
C GLU A 899 -29.35 -13.23 -14.43
N ASN A 900 -29.28 -12.95 -15.73
CA ASN A 900 -28.72 -13.89 -16.71
C ASN A 900 -28.03 -13.28 -17.94
N LEU A 901 -28.09 -11.97 -18.14
CA LEU A 901 -27.41 -11.29 -19.24
C LEU A 901 -26.04 -10.75 -18.82
N VAL A 902 -25.06 -10.92 -19.70
CA VAL A 902 -23.69 -10.46 -19.52
C VAL A 902 -23.36 -9.46 -20.62
N PRO A 903 -23.12 -8.17 -20.30
CA PRO A 903 -22.66 -7.20 -21.27
C PRO A 903 -21.17 -7.39 -21.61
N VAL A 904 -20.85 -7.32 -22.89
CA VAL A 904 -19.50 -7.44 -23.46
C VAL A 904 -19.16 -6.17 -24.23
N ASN A 905 -18.20 -5.40 -23.74
CA ASN A 905 -17.68 -4.21 -24.41
C ASN A 905 -16.76 -4.61 -25.57
N VAL A 906 -17.07 -4.11 -26.76
CA VAL A 906 -16.33 -4.35 -28.00
C VAL A 906 -15.45 -3.13 -28.36
N ARG A 907 -15.95 -1.90 -28.11
CA ARG A 907 -15.21 -0.64 -28.28
C ARG A 907 -15.79 0.51 -27.46
N PHE A 908 -14.94 1.48 -27.12
CA PHE A 908 -15.38 2.77 -26.57
C PHE A 908 -15.97 3.66 -27.66
N THR A 909 -17.01 4.41 -27.35
CA THR A 909 -17.71 5.30 -28.30
C THR A 909 -17.98 6.67 -27.69
N TYR A 910 -18.33 7.63 -28.55
CA TYR A 910 -18.69 9.00 -28.17
C TYR A 910 -20.20 9.21 -28.09
N LEU A 911 -20.66 9.71 -26.95
CA LEU A 911 -22.02 10.20 -26.75
C LEU A 911 -22.01 11.73 -26.82
N ASP A 912 -22.72 12.31 -27.79
CA ASP A 912 -22.85 13.76 -27.92
C ASP A 912 -23.80 14.31 -26.86
N LEU A 913 -23.27 15.17 -25.96
CA LEU A 913 -24.03 15.79 -24.89
C LEU A 913 -24.60 17.17 -25.29
N GLY A 914 -24.22 17.69 -26.45
CA GLY A 914 -24.53 19.02 -26.95
C GLY A 914 -23.37 20.01 -26.84
N THR A 915 -23.68 21.30 -27.03
CA THR A 915 -22.70 22.39 -27.02
C THR A 915 -22.81 23.26 -25.77
N VAL A 916 -21.69 23.84 -25.33
CA VAL A 916 -21.60 24.78 -24.20
C VAL A 916 -20.76 26.00 -24.56
N GLU A 917 -21.17 27.18 -24.13
CA GLU A 917 -20.33 28.38 -24.17
C GLU A 917 -19.46 28.41 -22.91
N ALA A 918 -18.14 28.34 -23.07
CA ALA A 918 -17.22 28.22 -21.95
C ALA A 918 -16.22 29.38 -21.91
N PRO A 919 -16.11 30.11 -20.77
CA PRO A 919 -15.05 31.08 -20.56
C PRO A 919 -13.72 30.39 -20.21
N VAL A 920 -12.62 31.16 -20.24
CA VAL A 920 -11.31 30.66 -19.81
C VAL A 920 -11.34 30.34 -18.31
N GLY A 921 -10.84 29.16 -17.93
CA GLY A 921 -10.67 28.77 -16.55
C GLY A 921 -11.01 27.30 -16.26
N GLY A 922 -10.94 26.96 -14.97
CA GLY A 922 -11.28 25.65 -14.46
C GLY A 922 -12.79 25.51 -14.19
N HIS A 923 -13.38 24.44 -14.71
CA HIS A 923 -14.78 24.08 -14.57
C HIS A 923 -14.92 22.63 -14.09
N THR A 924 -16.11 22.25 -13.62
CA THR A 924 -16.38 20.86 -13.21
C THR A 924 -17.69 20.41 -13.79
N PHE A 925 -17.65 19.33 -14.58
CA PHE A 925 -18.83 18.59 -14.99
C PHE A 925 -19.16 17.53 -13.94
N THR A 926 -20.44 17.37 -13.66
CA THR A 926 -20.99 16.33 -12.79
C THR A 926 -21.82 15.38 -13.64
N ILE A 927 -21.48 14.09 -13.62
CA ILE A 927 -22.24 13.04 -14.29
C ILE A 927 -22.99 12.28 -13.20
N THR A 928 -24.32 12.28 -13.25
CA THR A 928 -25.18 11.54 -12.33
C THR A 928 -25.88 10.44 -13.12
N LYS A 929 -25.70 9.20 -12.69
CA LYS A 929 -26.34 8.01 -13.25
C LYS A 929 -27.43 7.55 -12.27
N HIS A 930 -28.64 7.32 -12.77
CA HIS A 930 -29.82 7.02 -11.94
C HIS A 930 -30.23 5.55 -11.94
N ASP A 931 -29.82 4.80 -12.96
CA ASP A 931 -30.09 3.36 -13.16
C ASP A 931 -29.04 2.47 -12.44
N ASP A 932 -29.27 1.16 -12.42
CA ASP A 932 -28.37 0.11 -11.92
C ASP A 932 -27.71 -0.74 -13.03
N ASN A 933 -27.87 -0.37 -14.32
CA ASN A 933 -27.15 -1.01 -15.41
C ASN A 933 -25.66 -0.58 -15.40
N PRO A 934 -24.67 -1.45 -15.67
CA PRO A 934 -23.28 -1.03 -15.60
C PRO A 934 -22.88 -0.09 -16.75
N LEU A 935 -22.00 0.87 -16.48
CA LEU A 935 -21.48 1.86 -17.43
C LEU A 935 -19.95 1.97 -17.33
N LEU A 936 -19.24 2.00 -18.47
CA LEU A 936 -17.82 2.39 -18.51
C LEU A 936 -17.69 3.85 -18.94
N VAL A 937 -16.93 4.64 -18.20
CA VAL A 937 -16.62 6.05 -18.48
C VAL A 937 -15.12 6.24 -18.60
N GLU A 938 -14.66 6.68 -19.76
CA GLU A 938 -13.26 7.04 -19.95
C GLU A 938 -13.00 8.51 -19.60
N GLY A 939 -13.84 9.42 -20.11
CA GLY A 939 -13.71 10.84 -19.88
C GLY A 939 -14.62 11.70 -20.75
N LEU A 940 -14.46 13.02 -20.63
CA LEU A 940 -15.11 14.02 -21.47
C LEU A 940 -14.12 14.60 -22.47
N VAL A 941 -14.54 14.73 -23.73
CA VAL A 941 -13.84 15.54 -24.73
C VAL A 941 -14.58 16.86 -24.87
N LEU A 942 -13.85 17.96 -24.75
CA LEU A 942 -14.30 19.28 -25.14
C LEU A 942 -13.52 19.71 -26.37
N ILE A 943 -14.23 19.87 -27.49
CA ILE A 943 -13.67 20.29 -28.77
C ILE A 943 -14.40 21.57 -29.22
N PRO A 944 -13.71 22.62 -29.71
CA PRO A 944 -14.37 23.79 -30.26
C PRO A 944 -15.36 23.39 -31.35
N GLU A 945 -16.57 23.94 -31.33
CA GLU A 945 -17.64 23.55 -32.26
C GLU A 945 -17.24 23.74 -33.73
N SER A 946 -16.44 24.78 -34.02
CA SER A 946 -15.89 25.02 -35.35
C SER A 946 -14.90 23.95 -35.79
N GLU A 947 -14.12 23.39 -34.87
CA GLU A 947 -13.17 22.33 -35.15
C GLU A 947 -13.89 21.00 -35.30
N PHE A 948 -14.86 20.70 -34.43
CA PHE A 948 -15.69 19.50 -34.53
C PHE A 948 -16.41 19.42 -35.87
N ALA A 949 -17.00 20.51 -36.35
CA ALA A 949 -17.71 20.55 -37.63
C ALA A 949 -16.79 20.36 -38.85
N ALA A 950 -15.50 20.66 -38.71
CA ALA A 950 -14.50 20.52 -39.77
C ALA A 950 -13.62 19.28 -39.58
N LEU A 951 -13.86 18.49 -38.53
CA LEU A 951 -12.99 17.39 -38.15
C LEU A 951 -13.06 16.27 -39.18
N THR A 952 -11.91 15.97 -39.75
CA THR A 952 -11.71 14.83 -40.64
C THR A 952 -10.42 14.14 -40.24
N LEU A 953 -10.24 12.89 -40.67
CA LEU A 953 -8.93 12.24 -40.56
C LEU A 953 -7.85 13.10 -41.24
N PRO A 954 -6.64 13.17 -40.65
CA PRO A 954 -5.50 13.84 -41.27
C PRO A 954 -5.26 13.28 -42.67
N ALA A 955 -4.90 14.16 -43.62
CA ALA A 955 -4.75 13.76 -45.02
C ALA A 955 -3.59 12.78 -45.25
N ALA A 956 -2.64 12.70 -44.32
CA ALA A 956 -1.52 11.75 -44.38
C ALA A 956 -1.89 10.35 -43.85
N THR A 957 -3.01 10.21 -43.13
CA THR A 957 -3.45 8.94 -42.55
C THR A 957 -4.34 8.17 -43.52
N ALA A 958 -3.91 6.98 -43.92
CA ALA A 958 -4.70 6.07 -44.76
C ALA A 958 -5.36 4.98 -43.91
N ILE A 959 -6.67 4.76 -44.11
CA ILE A 959 -7.39 3.67 -43.44
C ILE A 959 -7.05 2.34 -44.12
N VAL A 960 -6.87 1.30 -43.31
CA VAL A 960 -6.74 -0.07 -43.80
C VAL A 960 -8.12 -0.60 -44.23
N ASP A 961 -8.49 -0.34 -45.48
CA ASP A 961 -9.77 -0.79 -46.06
C ASP A 961 -9.83 -2.32 -46.28
N ASP A 962 -8.67 -2.95 -46.52
CA ASP A 962 -8.55 -4.38 -46.77
C ASP A 962 -7.25 -4.92 -46.14
N PRO A 963 -7.34 -5.63 -44.99
CA PRO A 963 -6.19 -6.23 -44.33
C PRO A 963 -5.36 -7.19 -45.20
N ALA A 964 -5.93 -7.73 -46.29
CA ALA A 964 -5.18 -8.59 -47.21
C ALA A 964 -4.19 -7.82 -48.10
N ARG A 965 -4.29 -6.49 -48.16
CA ARG A 965 -3.39 -5.62 -48.95
C ARG A 965 -2.17 -5.15 -48.16
N LEU A 966 -2.16 -5.34 -46.84
CA LEU A 966 -1.01 -5.05 -46.01
C LEU A 966 0.18 -5.92 -46.43
N GLU A 967 1.39 -5.39 -46.34
CA GLU A 967 2.60 -6.20 -46.48
C GLU A 967 2.65 -7.25 -45.36
N CYS A 968 3.30 -8.39 -45.63
CA CYS A 968 3.34 -9.50 -44.67
C CYS A 968 1.96 -10.04 -44.22
N ALA A 969 0.88 -9.80 -44.97
CA ALA A 969 -0.47 -10.27 -44.65
C ALA A 969 -0.74 -11.75 -44.98
N ALA A 970 0.31 -12.56 -45.11
CA ALA A 970 0.18 -14.00 -45.37
C ALA A 970 -0.57 -14.67 -44.21
N ARG A 971 -1.47 -15.59 -44.55
CA ARG A 971 -2.22 -16.37 -43.57
C ARG A 971 -1.51 -17.69 -43.29
N HIS A 972 -1.48 -18.06 -42.02
CA HIS A 972 -0.90 -19.30 -41.52
C HIS A 972 -2.00 -20.25 -41.05
N ASP A 973 -1.71 -21.55 -41.09
CA ASP A 973 -2.53 -22.54 -40.40
C ASP A 973 -2.23 -22.43 -38.91
N VAL A 974 -3.21 -21.97 -38.14
CA VAL A 974 -3.05 -21.63 -36.72
C VAL A 974 -3.76 -22.63 -35.84
N PHE A 975 -3.23 -22.81 -34.64
CA PHE A 975 -3.84 -23.64 -33.63
C PHE A 975 -5.08 -22.92 -33.07
N ASP A 976 -6.20 -23.64 -33.09
CA ASP A 976 -7.49 -23.28 -32.49
C ASP A 976 -8.40 -22.32 -33.29
N SER A 977 -9.69 -22.31 -32.93
CA SER A 977 -10.72 -21.49 -33.58
C SER A 977 -10.73 -20.06 -33.06
N ARG A 978 -11.15 -19.13 -33.93
CA ARG A 978 -11.30 -17.69 -33.60
C ARG A 978 -12.36 -17.45 -32.51
N ASP A 979 -13.29 -18.37 -32.37
CA ASP A 979 -14.49 -18.22 -31.56
C ASP A 979 -14.23 -18.34 -30.06
N LEU A 980 -13.06 -18.86 -29.66
CA LEU A 980 -12.61 -18.95 -28.26
C LEU A 980 -11.97 -17.64 -27.75
N ALA A 981 -12.25 -16.51 -28.40
CA ALA A 981 -11.67 -15.21 -28.02
C ALA A 981 -12.00 -14.75 -26.59
N TYR A 982 -13.03 -15.34 -25.98
CA TYR A 982 -13.47 -15.09 -24.61
C TYR A 982 -13.72 -16.46 -23.96
N VAL A 983 -12.72 -17.03 -23.29
CA VAL A 983 -12.90 -18.14 -22.32
C VAL A 983 -12.69 -17.55 -20.95
N ASP A 984 -13.52 -17.94 -19.98
CA ASP A 984 -13.35 -17.49 -18.60
C ASP A 984 -12.02 -18.02 -18.02
N PRO A 985 -11.04 -17.15 -17.70
CA PRO A 985 -9.80 -17.58 -17.08
C PRO A 985 -9.97 -18.18 -15.68
N ALA A 986 -11.11 -17.96 -15.04
CA ALA A 986 -11.42 -18.39 -13.68
C ALA A 986 -12.42 -19.56 -13.60
N ALA A 987 -13.15 -19.88 -14.69
CA ALA A 987 -13.96 -21.10 -14.77
C ALA A 987 -13.07 -22.29 -15.15
N ASN A 988 -12.26 -22.74 -14.20
CA ASN A 988 -11.37 -23.88 -14.38
C ASN A 988 -12.11 -25.20 -14.04
N PRO A 989 -12.10 -26.21 -14.95
CA PRO A 989 -12.56 -27.57 -14.65
C PRO A 989 -11.94 -28.20 -13.39
N GLU A 990 -10.72 -27.81 -13.02
CA GLU A 990 -10.05 -28.32 -11.80
C GLU A 990 -10.72 -27.86 -10.50
N HIS A 991 -11.54 -26.80 -10.55
CA HIS A 991 -12.28 -26.28 -9.41
C HIS A 991 -13.76 -26.69 -9.41
N GLU A 992 -14.26 -27.31 -10.48
CA GLU A 992 -15.65 -27.80 -10.59
C GLU A 992 -16.01 -28.80 -9.49
N ASN A 993 -15.01 -29.54 -8.97
CA ASN A 993 -15.19 -30.53 -7.92
C ASN A 993 -15.06 -29.97 -6.49
N LEU A 994 -14.73 -28.68 -6.34
CA LEU A 994 -14.57 -28.06 -5.03
C LEU A 994 -15.91 -27.51 -4.54
N SER A 995 -16.27 -27.84 -3.30
CA SER A 995 -17.42 -27.22 -2.65
C SER A 995 -17.20 -25.70 -2.47
N ASN A 996 -18.30 -24.94 -2.33
CA ASN A 996 -18.21 -23.51 -2.02
C ASN A 996 -17.36 -23.23 -0.77
N GLU A 997 -17.40 -24.11 0.25
CA GLU A 997 -16.56 -23.97 1.44
C GLU A 997 -15.07 -24.18 1.13
N GLU A 998 -14.73 -25.13 0.26
CA GLU A 998 -13.35 -25.38 -0.17
C GLU A 998 -12.83 -24.23 -1.05
N LEU A 999 -13.65 -23.72 -1.96
CA LEU A 999 -13.33 -22.53 -2.76
C LEU A 999 -13.14 -21.29 -1.87
N LEU A 1000 -13.99 -21.09 -0.87
CA LEU A 1000 -13.82 -20.02 0.12
C LEU A 1000 -12.57 -20.22 0.98
N SER A 1001 -12.22 -21.47 1.28
CA SER A 1001 -11.00 -21.79 2.01
C SER A 1001 -9.75 -21.53 1.19
N LEU A 1002 -9.81 -21.64 -0.14
CA LEU A 1002 -8.72 -21.37 -1.08
C LEU A 1002 -8.66 -19.89 -1.47
N ALA A 1003 -9.79 -19.19 -1.44
CA ALA A 1003 -9.88 -17.75 -1.69
C ALA A 1003 -9.19 -16.94 -0.57
N ALA A 1004 -8.84 -15.69 -0.88
CA ALA A 1004 -8.20 -14.77 0.06
C ALA A 1004 -8.99 -14.66 1.39
N ALA A 1005 -8.27 -14.48 2.50
CA ALA A 1005 -8.84 -14.30 3.83
C ALA A 1005 -9.76 -13.07 3.86
N GLY A 1006 -11.01 -13.28 4.27
CA GLY A 1006 -12.03 -12.23 4.33
C GLY A 1006 -13.07 -12.27 3.20
N VAL A 1007 -12.97 -13.23 2.27
CA VAL A 1007 -14.07 -13.55 1.35
C VAL A 1007 -15.15 -14.32 2.12
N THR A 1008 -16.32 -13.70 2.31
CA THR A 1008 -17.46 -14.26 3.07
C THR A 1008 -18.46 -15.03 2.21
N GLY A 1009 -18.33 -14.96 0.87
CA GLY A 1009 -19.16 -15.64 -0.12
C GLY A 1009 -18.51 -15.59 -1.52
N LEU A 1010 -19.01 -16.35 -2.49
CA LEU A 1010 -18.51 -16.36 -3.88
C LEU A 1010 -19.36 -15.48 -4.83
N GLU A 1011 -20.50 -15.00 -4.37
CA GLU A 1011 -21.38 -14.11 -5.14
C GLU A 1011 -20.85 -12.65 -5.10
N PRO A 1012 -21.11 -11.86 -6.15
CA PRO A 1012 -20.98 -10.40 -6.09
C PRO A 1012 -21.80 -9.87 -4.91
N GLU A 1013 -21.29 -8.86 -4.23
CA GLU A 1013 -22.04 -8.33 -3.10
C GLU A 1013 -23.30 -7.62 -3.55
N ASP A 1014 -24.35 -7.71 -2.74
CA ASP A 1014 -25.46 -6.75 -2.72
C ASP A 1014 -24.90 -5.37 -2.38
N GLY A 1015 -24.29 -4.73 -3.37
CA GLY A 1015 -23.75 -3.37 -3.30
C GLY A 1015 -24.79 -2.40 -2.75
N GLY A 1016 -24.29 -1.50 -1.93
CA GLY A 1016 -25.11 -0.67 -1.09
C GLY A 1016 -24.42 -0.28 0.21
N GLY A 1017 -23.14 0.10 0.15
CA GLY A 1017 -22.43 0.71 1.28
C GLY A 1017 -23.09 2.00 1.81
N PHE A 1018 -24.12 2.51 1.12
CA PHE A 1018 -24.80 3.77 1.33
C PHE A 1018 -25.97 3.73 2.31
N ARG A 1019 -26.47 2.54 2.68
CA ARG A 1019 -27.70 2.43 3.49
C ARG A 1019 -27.53 2.87 4.95
N TYR A 1020 -26.28 3.06 5.41
CA TYR A 1020 -25.95 3.30 6.83
C TYR A 1020 -25.24 4.62 7.13
N ASP A 1021 -25.08 5.55 6.18
CA ASP A 1021 -24.26 6.76 6.38
C ASP A 1021 -24.63 7.59 7.62
N TRP A 1022 -25.92 7.85 7.82
CA TRP A 1022 -26.40 8.56 9.01
C TRP A 1022 -26.15 7.80 10.30
N ILE A 1023 -26.30 6.47 10.28
CA ILE A 1023 -26.01 5.60 11.43
C ILE A 1023 -24.51 5.66 11.74
N VAL A 1024 -23.65 5.55 10.72
CA VAL A 1024 -22.19 5.67 10.85
C VAL A 1024 -21.81 7.02 11.44
N LEU A 1025 -22.39 8.14 10.97
CA LEU A 1025 -22.09 9.48 11.49
C LEU A 1025 -22.56 9.64 12.95
N VAL A 1026 -23.76 9.19 13.29
CA VAL A 1026 -24.28 9.23 14.67
C VAL A 1026 -23.41 8.41 15.60
N LEU A 1027 -23.05 7.18 15.21
CA LEU A 1027 -22.19 6.31 16.00
C LEU A 1027 -20.76 6.87 16.10
N THR A 1028 -20.23 7.49 15.05
CA THR A 1028 -18.94 8.21 15.07
C THR A 1028 -18.97 9.36 16.07
N GLY A 1029 -20.02 10.19 16.03
CA GLY A 1029 -20.23 11.27 16.99
C GLY A 1029 -20.34 10.74 18.43
N GLY A 1030 -21.03 9.61 18.62
CA GLY A 1030 -21.12 8.88 19.89
C GLY A 1030 -19.76 8.38 20.39
N LEU A 1031 -18.93 7.79 19.52
CA LEU A 1031 -17.58 7.33 19.84
C LEU A 1031 -16.66 8.49 20.23
N LEU A 1032 -16.65 9.58 19.45
CA LEU A 1032 -15.87 10.78 19.75
C LEU A 1032 -16.33 11.47 21.04
N GLY A 1033 -17.64 11.53 21.27
CA GLY A 1033 -18.25 12.02 22.51
C GLY A 1033 -17.84 11.16 23.71
N GLY A 1034 -17.94 9.84 23.59
CA GLY A 1034 -17.49 8.86 24.58
C GLY A 1034 -16.01 9.00 24.91
N ALA A 1035 -15.15 9.08 23.90
CA ALA A 1035 -13.71 9.32 24.06
C ALA A 1035 -13.43 10.62 24.83
N THR A 1036 -14.13 11.71 24.48
CA THR A 1036 -14.02 13.00 25.15
C THR A 1036 -14.46 12.90 26.63
N LEU A 1037 -15.54 12.18 26.92
CA LEU A 1037 -16.00 11.93 28.29
C LEU A 1037 -15.02 11.05 29.09
N VAL A 1038 -14.38 10.06 28.47
CA VAL A 1038 -13.34 9.23 29.09
C VAL A 1038 -12.10 10.08 29.43
N VAL A 1039 -11.63 10.91 28.49
CA VAL A 1039 -10.54 11.87 28.72
C VAL A 1039 -10.91 12.84 29.86
N ARG A 1040 -12.15 13.35 29.86
CA ARG A 1040 -12.66 14.23 30.92
C ARG A 1040 -12.70 13.53 32.27
N SER A 1041 -13.22 12.31 32.37
CA SER A 1041 -13.34 11.57 33.63
C SER A 1041 -11.97 11.21 34.25
N HIS A 1042 -10.97 10.92 33.42
CA HIS A 1042 -9.60 10.65 33.86
C HIS A 1042 -8.81 11.90 34.24
N SER A 1043 -9.37 13.08 33.95
CA SER A 1043 -8.83 14.37 34.36
C SER A 1043 -9.42 14.91 35.68
N ARG A 1044 -10.28 14.15 36.38
CA ARG A 1044 -10.85 14.53 37.70
C ARG A 1044 -9.75 14.77 38.74
N PRO A 1045 -9.87 15.79 39.61
CA PRO A 1045 -8.88 16.08 40.63
C PRO A 1045 -8.80 14.95 41.66
N ARG A 1046 -7.58 14.67 42.10
CA ARG A 1046 -7.31 14.12 43.44
C ARG A 1046 -6.93 15.29 44.34
N ASN A 1047 -7.24 15.18 45.62
CA ASN A 1047 -7.07 16.22 46.66
C ASN A 1047 -5.67 16.87 46.72
N ASP A 1048 -4.67 16.29 46.07
CA ASP A 1048 -3.30 16.80 46.03
C ASP A 1048 -3.09 18.01 45.07
N GLU A 1049 -4.02 18.30 44.15
CA GLU A 1049 -3.88 19.46 43.24
C GLU A 1049 -4.13 20.82 43.92
N ASP A 1050 -4.87 20.86 45.04
CA ASP A 1050 -5.20 22.11 45.76
C ASP A 1050 -4.10 22.59 46.73
N SER A 1051 -3.14 21.73 47.09
CA SER A 1051 -2.07 22.10 48.04
C SER A 1051 -0.95 22.94 47.41
N SER A 1052 -0.83 22.95 46.08
CA SER A 1052 0.23 23.67 45.35
C SER A 1052 -0.09 25.14 45.03
N THR A 1053 -1.28 25.63 45.39
CA THR A 1053 -1.74 27.00 45.12
C THR A 1053 -1.91 27.88 46.37
N LYS A 1054 -1.29 27.51 47.50
CA LYS A 1054 -0.99 28.51 48.55
C LYS A 1054 0.25 29.30 48.13
N GLU A 1055 0.01 30.25 47.23
CA GLU A 1055 0.90 31.37 46.95
C GLU A 1055 1.14 32.08 48.29
N THR A 1056 2.38 32.02 48.77
CA THR A 1056 2.86 32.81 49.91
C THR A 1056 2.70 34.28 49.55
N ASP A 1057 1.70 34.90 50.15
CA ASP A 1057 1.57 36.34 50.26
C ASP A 1057 2.87 36.87 50.89
N PRO A 1058 3.65 37.74 50.22
CA PRO A 1058 4.78 38.38 50.86
C PRO A 1058 4.21 39.40 51.83
N LYS A 1059 4.10 39.00 53.11
CA LYS A 1059 3.94 39.96 54.20
C LYS A 1059 5.10 40.95 54.10
N GLY A 1060 4.75 42.22 53.96
CA GLY A 1060 5.69 43.31 54.12
C GLY A 1060 6.21 43.31 55.55
N ASP A 1061 7.51 43.08 55.70
CA ASP A 1061 8.27 43.53 56.85
C ASP A 1061 8.66 44.98 56.58
N THR A 1062 7.93 45.89 57.21
CA THR A 1062 8.40 47.24 57.54
C THR A 1062 8.91 47.21 58.97
N HIS A 1063 10.20 47.42 59.18
CA HIS A 1063 10.75 48.16 60.32
C HIS A 1063 12.19 48.58 60.00
N ASP A 1064 12.39 49.91 60.04
CA ASP A 1064 13.64 50.72 60.07
C ASP A 1064 14.84 50.36 59.18
#